data_AF-A0A959C4G1-F1
#
_entry.id   AF-A0A959C4G1-F1
#
_cell.length_a   1.000
_cell.length_b   1.000
_cell.length_c   1.000
_cell.angle_alpha   90.00
_cell.angle_beta   90.00
_cell.angle_gamma   90.00
#
_symmetry.space_group_name_H-M   'P 1'
#
loop_
_entity.id
_entity.type
_entity.pdbx_description
1 polymer ?
#
loop_
_entity_poly.entity_id
_entity_poly.type
_entity_poly.pdbx_seq_one_letter_code
_entity_poly.pdbx_strand_id
1 'polypeptide(L)'
;MREFSGDLGISITPVQLNGDKAGDFWLPMYFTQWFGQSLVTPDARGHDLQIEANRDHDEVRYSPHQPRRLYNPINLENISLVYGRNYEFRVRLADLSGGGPGREDEPVYSAPAPTAICNFKRYIRPKPIEIPNLAKFNDPTAPQDHYQIIRPRLGYPALLFTELGAERAYELLLQDRAEVRAYNEAHQNEEVPNINREYGWFDPDVVAVEITVEVKSLNMDNLESSAARRIRKGAEDAYTLSPAKNKSNFIELYTTVRRFNDVDLTSSQGPRQLGVPLELDIDYIDVPVLRFNQTDDGWINDIFRADATEGRLRLPTARDIRITITPLGKEGDYFGAEWARRGIPLSFDVRAVSQNERNLLVRNPGENLNPADIWRCIYLQSDAYPTSNQTEQQKATGKAEQSPGDMVQRLAKALDLDAKGMSLVARPGHRAIFAAASGIRNTLAPDNSSITFATKSDLAEHWLSVLSFTLHRDWTWDALQLEAFEIERRQKNTRAANWGQWQRVGHIHLSNTININALEDPGPEREFTLLYFIDAVEPKPRRGQFPDTLDLEYRITPAFKVGQEPGNVDSPILLENMTLPVTTPPLQIPKIISAGIALSPYKRNEVYSETEPRQRNLWIEFEHPVENPDDTYFARLLAYAPDPVLTHRYIEDNKPVLLPSGIPVIIPDEPALPVDPEWIRMISPDQAQDSAGLGIMQEMIPAEVPSGERPRHYLLPLPPGLTASSRELFGFFVYEFRVGHKNIWSTARGRFGAELRVTGVQHPAPELSCTTSLGKLKMDVFAPFAVPVHKGRLPNVIRKGNTNVWFLKTRIWCLLYAQAVQADGLDHRNILLDEKPMPLHSPGQNPLTGASMFDPKDPLGHASWNRIEIMGLLRRWGLPLDAPLSVMVVEMLPTKDGGFDRPLSVNLGKERILRTSPLTAVPEVCCEECR
;
A
#
# COMPACT_ATOMS: atom_id res chain seq x y z
N MET A 1 -85.92 6.27 48.69
CA MET A 1 -84.51 6.30 49.13
C MET A 1 -84.34 7.54 49.99
N ARG A 2 -83.67 7.46 51.14
CA ARG A 2 -83.31 8.66 51.91
C ARG A 2 -82.14 9.31 51.17
N GLU A 3 -82.31 10.54 50.69
CA GLU A 3 -81.21 11.33 50.14
C GLU A 3 -80.25 11.66 51.28
N PHE A 4 -79.02 11.17 51.19
CA PHE A 4 -77.94 11.56 52.08
C PHE A 4 -77.29 12.83 51.51
N SER A 5 -77.29 13.91 52.30
CA SER A 5 -76.58 15.15 52.00
C SER A 5 -75.55 15.37 53.10
N GLY A 6 -74.28 15.11 52.79
CA GLY A 6 -73.17 15.24 53.73
C GLY A 6 -71.82 14.90 53.10
N ASP A 7 -70.74 15.18 53.82
CA ASP A 7 -69.38 14.88 53.38
C ASP A 7 -69.14 13.35 53.39
N LEU A 8 -68.65 12.81 52.28
CA LEU A 8 -68.19 11.43 52.20
C LEU A 8 -66.72 11.37 52.65
N GLY A 9 -66.46 10.59 53.69
CA GLY A 9 -65.12 10.39 54.25
C GLY A 9 -64.41 9.16 53.69
N ILE A 10 -63.08 9.16 53.82
CA ILE A 10 -62.25 7.99 53.58
C ILE A 10 -61.91 7.42 54.95
N SER A 11 -62.34 6.17 55.22
CA SER A 11 -62.03 5.53 56.49
C SER A 11 -60.63 4.95 56.43
N ILE A 12 -59.75 5.41 57.32
CA ILE A 12 -58.42 4.84 57.51
C ILE A 12 -58.32 4.41 58.96
N THR A 13 -57.93 3.16 59.17
CA THR A 13 -57.74 2.62 60.52
C THR A 13 -56.30 2.91 60.97
N PRO A 14 -56.08 3.68 62.04
CA PRO A 14 -54.76 3.85 62.61
C PRO A 14 -54.26 2.51 63.20
N VAL A 15 -52.97 2.24 63.07
CA VAL A 15 -52.33 0.99 63.50
C VAL A 15 -51.21 1.27 64.51
N GLN A 16 -51.09 0.43 65.54
CA GLN A 16 -49.93 0.46 66.43
C GLN A 16 -48.82 -0.43 65.85
N LEU A 17 -47.67 0.16 65.53
CA LEU A 17 -46.52 -0.58 65.01
C LEU A 17 -46.14 -1.69 65.99
N ASN A 18 -46.00 -2.92 65.48
CA ASN A 18 -45.65 -4.12 66.24
C ASN A 18 -46.65 -4.52 67.36
N GLY A 19 -47.88 -4.01 67.35
CA GLY A 19 -48.92 -4.41 68.30
C GLY A 19 -48.70 -3.92 69.74
N ASP A 20 -47.84 -2.93 69.94
CA ASP A 20 -47.65 -2.30 71.24
C ASP A 20 -48.88 -1.46 71.61
N LYS A 21 -49.69 -1.95 72.55
CA LYS A 21 -50.94 -1.31 72.99
C LYS A 21 -50.74 0.04 73.66
N ALA A 22 -49.52 0.33 74.12
CA ALA A 22 -49.16 1.60 74.74
C ALA A 22 -48.44 2.57 73.78
N GLY A 23 -48.12 2.13 72.56
CA GLY A 23 -47.42 2.95 71.56
C GLY A 23 -48.33 3.93 70.82
N ASP A 24 -47.71 4.92 70.19
CA ASP A 24 -48.40 5.90 69.35
C ASP A 24 -49.14 5.22 68.19
N PHE A 25 -50.32 5.76 67.87
CA PHE A 25 -51.07 5.34 66.69
C PHE A 25 -50.41 5.90 65.43
N TRP A 26 -50.03 5.00 64.53
CA TRP A 26 -49.49 5.35 63.22
C TRP A 26 -50.59 5.31 62.18
N LEU A 27 -50.70 6.39 61.43
CA LEU A 27 -51.53 6.42 60.23
C LEU A 27 -50.72 5.87 59.04
N PRO A 28 -51.35 5.08 58.15
CA PRO A 28 -50.74 4.68 56.89
C PRO A 28 -50.22 5.87 56.09
N MET A 29 -49.09 5.68 55.41
CA MET A 29 -48.45 6.71 54.58
C MET A 29 -49.31 7.13 53.36
N TYR A 30 -50.24 6.28 52.93
CA TYR A 30 -51.16 6.55 51.83
C TYR A 30 -52.60 6.23 52.25
N PHE A 31 -53.49 7.20 52.08
CA PHE A 31 -54.87 7.15 52.56
C PHE A 31 -55.88 6.73 51.50
N THR A 32 -55.61 7.03 50.23
CA THR A 32 -56.51 6.82 49.09
C THR A 32 -55.77 7.00 47.76
N GLN A 33 -56.41 6.60 46.65
CA GLN A 33 -55.97 6.88 45.28
C GLN A 33 -57.05 7.71 44.57
N TRP A 34 -56.66 8.83 43.96
CA TRP A 34 -57.57 9.70 43.21
C TRP A 34 -57.59 9.31 41.73
N PHE A 35 -58.70 8.75 41.26
CA PHE A 35 -58.94 8.46 39.85
C PHE A 35 -60.15 9.26 39.34
N GLY A 36 -59.95 10.07 38.29
CA GLY A 36 -61.02 10.90 37.72
C GLY A 36 -61.33 12.14 38.56
N GLN A 37 -62.56 12.67 38.45
CA GLN A 37 -62.93 13.94 39.08
C GLN A 37 -63.24 13.82 40.59
N SER A 38 -63.67 12.65 41.06
CA SER A 38 -64.03 12.42 42.47
C SER A 38 -63.04 11.50 43.17
N LEU A 39 -62.71 11.80 44.42
CA LEU A 39 -61.84 10.98 45.27
C LEU A 39 -62.58 9.83 45.97
N VAL A 40 -63.91 9.94 46.13
CA VAL A 40 -64.72 9.11 47.04
C VAL A 40 -65.92 8.44 46.38
N THR A 41 -66.39 8.97 45.24
CA THR A 41 -67.48 8.35 44.47
C THR A 41 -66.95 7.68 43.20
N PRO A 42 -67.56 6.56 42.75
CA PRO A 42 -67.20 5.96 41.48
C PRO A 42 -67.35 6.92 40.31
N ASP A 43 -66.40 6.86 39.37
CA ASP A 43 -66.32 7.78 38.25
C ASP A 43 -67.33 7.44 37.13
N ALA A 44 -68.39 8.26 37.02
CA ALA A 44 -69.43 8.08 36.02
C ALA A 44 -68.93 8.33 34.59
N ARG A 45 -68.04 9.32 34.38
CA ARG A 45 -67.55 9.71 33.05
C ARG A 45 -66.64 8.64 32.45
N GLY A 46 -65.76 8.07 33.27
CA GLY A 46 -64.92 6.95 32.86
C GLY A 46 -65.74 5.72 32.46
N HIS A 47 -66.79 5.41 33.23
CA HIS A 47 -67.71 4.31 32.91
C HIS A 47 -68.47 4.55 31.60
N ASP A 48 -69.04 5.75 31.42
CA ASP A 48 -69.82 6.10 30.22
C ASP A 48 -68.99 6.00 28.93
N LEU A 49 -67.68 6.26 28.98
CA LEU A 49 -66.75 6.07 27.86
C LEU A 49 -66.51 4.59 27.53
N GLN A 50 -66.55 3.70 28.52
CA GLN A 50 -66.31 2.25 28.37
C GLN A 50 -67.55 1.45 27.96
N ILE A 51 -68.76 2.01 28.07
CA ILE A 51 -69.98 1.32 27.64
C ILE A 51 -69.99 1.21 26.11
N GLU A 52 -69.68 0.01 25.61
CA GLU A 52 -69.96 -0.40 24.25
C GLU A 52 -71.45 -0.75 24.13
N ALA A 53 -72.20 0.07 23.39
CA ALA A 53 -73.53 -0.32 22.97
C ALA A 53 -73.35 -1.35 21.85
N ASN A 54 -73.32 -2.64 22.18
CA ASN A 54 -73.26 -3.68 21.18
C ASN A 54 -74.51 -3.64 20.29
N ARG A 55 -74.29 -3.57 18.98
CA ARG A 55 -75.28 -3.96 17.97
C ARG A 55 -75.24 -5.49 17.86
N ASP A 56 -76.40 -6.13 18.00
CA ASP A 56 -76.74 -7.46 17.47
C ASP A 56 -76.35 -8.76 18.20
N HIS A 57 -76.00 -8.76 19.50
CA HIS A 57 -76.06 -10.01 20.29
C HIS A 57 -76.59 -9.76 21.71
N ASP A 58 -77.68 -10.44 22.05
CA ASP A 58 -78.36 -10.48 23.38
C ASP A 58 -77.50 -11.03 24.53
N GLU A 59 -76.20 -11.23 24.33
CA GLU A 59 -75.27 -11.57 25.40
C GLU A 59 -74.23 -10.47 25.58
N VAL A 60 -74.50 -9.61 26.56
CA VAL A 60 -73.55 -8.65 27.10
C VAL A 60 -72.33 -9.43 27.63
N ARG A 61 -71.21 -9.46 26.88
CA ARG A 61 -69.95 -10.10 27.34
C ARG A 61 -69.26 -9.35 28.49
N TYR A 62 -69.81 -8.24 28.94
CA TYR A 62 -69.46 -7.58 30.19
C TYR A 62 -70.70 -7.47 31.07
N SER A 63 -70.72 -8.16 32.21
CA SER A 63 -71.74 -7.92 33.23
C SER A 63 -71.77 -6.40 33.52
N PRO A 64 -72.90 -5.69 33.35
CA PRO A 64 -72.96 -4.27 33.62
C PRO A 64 -72.97 -4.11 35.15
N HIS A 65 -71.79 -4.18 35.75
CA HIS A 65 -71.58 -3.54 37.03
C HIS A 65 -71.62 -2.04 36.77
N GLN A 66 -72.82 -1.50 36.51
CA GLN A 66 -73.05 -0.09 36.77
C GLN A 66 -72.53 0.12 38.20
N PRO A 67 -71.57 1.02 38.42
CA PRO A 67 -71.19 1.34 39.78
C PRO A 67 -72.48 1.68 40.52
N ARG A 68 -72.80 0.98 41.62
CA ARG A 68 -74.00 1.27 42.41
C ARG A 68 -73.89 2.72 42.87
N ARG A 69 -74.56 3.63 42.16
CA ARG A 69 -74.57 5.07 42.41
C ARG A 69 -75.41 5.34 43.66
N LEU A 70 -74.86 5.01 44.82
CA LEU A 70 -75.49 5.25 46.11
C LEU A 70 -75.48 6.75 46.47
N TYR A 71 -74.55 7.52 45.89
CA TYR A 71 -74.35 8.94 46.16
C TYR A 71 -74.08 9.71 44.85
N ASN A 72 -74.58 10.94 44.78
CA ASN A 72 -74.22 11.90 43.74
C ASN A 72 -73.19 12.88 44.31
N PRO A 73 -72.06 13.11 43.64
CA PRO A 73 -71.12 14.14 44.05
C PRO A 73 -71.74 15.53 43.85
N ILE A 74 -71.55 16.42 44.81
CA ILE A 74 -72.03 17.82 44.79
C ILE A 74 -70.79 18.72 44.80
N ASN A 75 -70.80 19.85 44.08
CA ASN A 75 -69.71 20.84 44.03
C ASN A 75 -68.42 20.37 43.33
N LEU A 76 -68.45 19.34 42.48
CA LEU A 76 -67.26 18.93 41.70
C LEU A 76 -66.79 20.05 40.75
N GLU A 77 -67.74 20.81 40.22
CA GLU A 77 -67.56 21.96 39.36
C GLU A 77 -66.85 23.14 40.04
N ASN A 78 -66.86 23.20 41.38
CA ASN A 78 -66.28 24.32 42.13
C ASN A 78 -64.74 24.25 42.22
N ILE A 79 -64.13 23.09 41.95
CA ILE A 79 -62.68 22.90 41.99
C ILE A 79 -62.25 22.15 40.72
N SER A 80 -61.91 22.91 39.68
CA SER A 80 -61.36 22.33 38.45
C SER A 80 -59.91 21.93 38.67
N LEU A 81 -59.64 20.63 38.73
CA LEU A 81 -58.28 20.10 38.71
C LEU A 81 -57.65 20.33 37.34
N VAL A 82 -56.60 21.14 37.32
CA VAL A 82 -55.78 21.49 36.17
C VAL A 82 -54.31 21.34 36.55
N TYR A 83 -53.56 20.63 35.72
CA TYR A 83 -52.12 20.44 35.88
C TYR A 83 -51.35 21.78 35.92
N GLY A 84 -50.23 21.81 36.64
CA GLY A 84 -49.40 23.00 36.84
C GLY A 84 -49.95 24.01 37.86
N ARG A 85 -51.10 23.73 38.47
CA ARG A 85 -51.65 24.53 39.57
C ARG A 85 -51.38 23.91 40.94
N ASN A 86 -51.40 24.74 41.97
CA ASN A 86 -51.27 24.31 43.35
C ASN A 86 -52.66 24.17 43.99
N TYR A 87 -52.87 23.08 44.71
CA TYR A 87 -54.12 22.82 45.43
C TYR A 87 -53.84 22.62 46.91
N GLU A 88 -54.75 23.12 47.74
CA GLU A 88 -54.74 22.96 49.19
C GLU A 88 -55.65 21.81 49.59
N PHE A 89 -55.06 20.78 50.22
CA PHE A 89 -55.78 19.66 50.78
C PHE A 89 -55.94 19.86 52.27
N ARG A 90 -57.17 20.15 52.70
CA ARG A 90 -57.53 20.30 54.11
C ARG A 90 -58.03 18.96 54.66
N VAL A 91 -57.35 18.41 55.67
CA VAL A 91 -57.77 17.16 56.33
C VAL A 91 -58.60 17.51 57.57
N ARG A 92 -59.82 16.96 57.65
CA ARG A 92 -60.72 17.09 58.81
C ARG A 92 -61.02 15.70 59.36
N LEU A 93 -60.81 15.50 60.65
CA LEU A 93 -61.18 14.26 61.33
C LEU A 93 -62.66 14.31 61.69
N ALA A 94 -63.39 13.26 61.32
CA ALA A 94 -64.77 13.05 61.72
C ALA A 94 -64.86 11.77 62.58
N ASP A 95 -65.75 11.77 63.56
CA ASP A 95 -66.07 10.58 64.35
C ASP A 95 -66.90 9.57 63.52
N LEU A 96 -67.14 8.38 64.10
CA LEU A 96 -67.90 7.31 63.45
C LEU A 96 -69.38 7.66 63.17
N SER A 97 -69.90 8.72 63.77
CA SER A 97 -71.24 9.25 63.51
C SER A 97 -71.28 10.28 62.37
N GLY A 98 -70.11 10.64 61.81
CA GLY A 98 -69.96 11.71 60.81
C GLY A 98 -69.87 13.10 61.44
N GLY A 99 -69.72 13.19 62.76
CA GLY A 99 -69.55 14.44 63.50
C GLY A 99 -68.10 14.92 63.47
N GLY A 100 -67.90 16.18 63.11
CA GLY A 100 -66.57 16.80 63.00
C GLY A 100 -66.68 18.26 62.56
N PRO A 101 -65.57 19.01 62.52
CA PRO A 101 -65.57 20.41 62.08
C PRO A 101 -66.06 20.55 60.63
N GLY A 102 -66.91 21.54 60.38
CA GLY A 102 -67.37 21.95 59.05
C GLY A 102 -66.24 22.51 58.19
N ARG A 103 -66.51 22.70 56.89
CA ARG A 103 -65.53 23.22 55.93
C ARG A 103 -65.02 24.62 56.32
N GLU A 104 -65.89 25.44 56.90
CA GLU A 104 -65.62 26.84 57.28
C GLU A 104 -65.17 27.00 58.74
N ASP A 105 -65.15 25.92 59.53
CA ASP A 105 -64.79 25.99 60.95
C ASP A 105 -63.28 26.22 61.10
N GLU A 106 -62.87 27.11 62.00
CA GLU A 106 -61.45 27.32 62.30
C GLU A 106 -60.88 26.20 63.22
N PRO A 107 -59.61 25.78 63.02
CA PRO A 107 -59.01 24.74 63.85
C PRO A 107 -58.83 25.19 65.31
N VAL A 108 -59.39 24.43 66.25
CA VAL A 108 -59.32 24.71 67.71
C VAL A 108 -57.94 24.37 68.30
N TYR A 109 -57.18 23.46 67.67
CA TYR A 109 -55.84 23.06 68.09
C TYR A 109 -54.84 23.19 66.93
N SER A 110 -53.61 23.61 67.23
CA SER A 110 -52.51 23.66 66.25
C SER A 110 -52.04 22.26 65.87
N ALA A 111 -52.71 21.63 64.89
CA ALA A 111 -52.16 20.46 64.24
C ALA A 111 -50.87 20.85 63.49
N PRO A 112 -49.85 19.98 63.39
CA PRO A 112 -48.60 20.30 62.70
C PRO A 112 -48.76 20.67 61.21
N ALA A 113 -49.81 20.16 60.54
CA ALA A 113 -50.15 20.47 59.15
C ALA A 113 -51.64 20.21 58.85
N PRO A 114 -52.58 21.13 59.18
CA PRO A 114 -54.02 20.95 58.91
C PRO A 114 -54.36 21.06 57.41
N THR A 115 -53.50 21.73 56.65
CA THR A 115 -53.59 21.90 55.19
C THR A 115 -52.26 21.47 54.57
N ALA A 116 -52.32 20.60 53.57
CA ALA A 116 -51.18 20.22 52.75
C ALA A 116 -51.31 20.89 51.37
N ILE A 117 -50.26 21.57 50.91
CA ILE A 117 -50.21 22.11 49.55
C ILE A 117 -49.62 21.03 48.64
N CYS A 118 -50.29 20.75 47.52
CA CYS A 118 -49.80 19.83 46.50
C CYS A 118 -49.77 20.53 45.14
N ASN A 119 -48.61 20.51 44.49
CA ASN A 119 -48.47 20.95 43.10
C ASN A 119 -48.98 19.81 42.21
N PHE A 120 -50.08 20.04 41.51
CA PHE A 120 -50.68 19.01 40.67
C PHE A 120 -49.92 18.94 39.34
N LYS A 121 -48.87 18.11 39.31
CA LYS A 121 -48.00 17.98 38.14
C LYS A 121 -48.35 16.75 37.31
N ARG A 122 -48.13 16.85 36.00
CA ARG A 122 -48.31 15.75 35.06
C ARG A 122 -47.09 14.84 35.05
N TYR A 123 -47.25 13.58 35.46
CA TYR A 123 -46.22 12.52 35.37
C TYR A 123 -46.47 11.54 34.20
N ILE A 124 -47.50 11.81 33.38
CA ILE A 124 -47.88 10.99 32.23
C ILE A 124 -47.16 11.53 30.99
N ARG A 125 -46.29 10.70 30.40
CA ARG A 125 -45.58 11.03 29.16
C ARG A 125 -46.56 11.21 27.99
N PRO A 126 -46.28 12.11 27.04
CA PRO A 126 -46.93 12.08 25.74
C PRO A 126 -46.80 10.70 25.09
N LYS A 127 -47.90 10.19 24.50
CA LYS A 127 -47.91 8.96 23.68
C LYS A 127 -47.10 9.18 22.37
N PRO A 128 -46.82 8.14 21.57
CA PRO A 128 -46.19 8.32 20.26
C PRO A 128 -47.05 9.20 19.34
N ILE A 129 -46.39 9.96 18.47
CA ILE A 129 -47.05 10.69 17.37
C ILE A 129 -47.72 9.72 16.38
N GLU A 130 -48.65 10.24 15.57
CA GLU A 130 -49.27 9.50 14.47
C GLU A 130 -48.76 10.04 13.13
N ILE A 131 -48.42 9.16 12.18
CA ILE A 131 -48.04 9.52 10.81
C ILE A 131 -48.96 8.74 9.85
N PRO A 132 -50.13 9.27 9.47
CA PRO A 132 -51.14 8.52 8.70
C PRO A 132 -50.66 8.17 7.29
N ASN A 133 -49.78 8.97 6.71
CA ASN A 133 -49.24 8.76 5.37
C ASN A 133 -47.90 8.00 5.36
N LEU A 134 -47.48 7.39 6.47
CA LEU A 134 -46.24 6.62 6.52
C LEU A 134 -46.34 5.39 5.61
N ALA A 135 -45.45 5.30 4.62
CA ALA A 135 -45.41 4.16 3.72
C ALA A 135 -45.12 2.85 4.48
N LYS A 136 -45.80 1.77 4.09
CA LYS A 136 -45.59 0.43 4.68
C LYS A 136 -44.22 -0.16 4.31
N PHE A 137 -43.70 0.21 3.14
CA PHE A 137 -42.42 -0.24 2.61
C PHE A 137 -41.65 0.98 2.12
N ASN A 138 -40.36 0.99 2.39
CA ASN A 138 -39.44 1.99 1.90
C ASN A 138 -38.92 1.56 0.52
N ASP A 139 -39.28 2.29 -0.54
CA ASP A 139 -38.75 2.11 -1.90
C ASP A 139 -37.59 3.11 -2.12
N PRO A 140 -36.34 2.65 -2.19
CA PRO A 140 -35.19 3.54 -2.38
C PRO A 140 -35.21 4.32 -3.70
N THR A 141 -35.88 3.79 -4.73
CA THR A 141 -35.94 4.40 -6.07
C THR A 141 -37.02 5.46 -6.19
N ALA A 142 -38.05 5.38 -5.33
CA ALA A 142 -39.13 6.35 -5.18
C ALA A 142 -39.36 6.64 -3.69
N PRO A 143 -38.38 7.28 -3.02
CA PRO A 143 -38.43 7.48 -1.57
C PRO A 143 -39.53 8.47 -1.18
N GLN A 144 -40.20 8.21 -0.06
CA GLN A 144 -41.21 9.12 0.48
C GLN A 144 -40.54 10.42 0.97
N ASP A 145 -40.93 11.53 0.36
CA ASP A 145 -40.36 12.87 0.59
C ASP A 145 -41.26 13.78 1.45
N HIS A 146 -42.41 13.29 1.90
CA HIS A 146 -43.40 14.09 2.63
C HIS A 146 -44.10 13.29 3.73
N TYR A 147 -44.10 13.80 4.96
CA TYR A 147 -44.69 13.17 6.14
C TYR A 147 -45.65 14.12 6.86
N GLN A 148 -46.83 13.60 7.20
CA GLN A 148 -47.83 14.31 7.99
C GLN A 148 -47.70 13.86 9.44
N ILE A 149 -47.19 14.72 10.31
CA ILE A 149 -46.99 14.37 11.72
C ILE A 149 -48.15 14.93 12.54
N ILE A 150 -48.90 14.06 13.20
CA ILE A 150 -50.05 14.44 14.03
C ILE A 150 -49.67 14.31 15.52
N ARG A 151 -50.15 15.25 16.33
CA ARG A 151 -49.98 15.24 17.79
C ARG A 151 -50.47 13.91 18.38
N PRO A 152 -49.80 13.40 19.43
CA PRO A 152 -50.28 12.22 20.12
C PRO A 152 -51.63 12.49 20.78
N ARG A 153 -52.41 11.43 20.97
CA ARG A 153 -53.71 11.53 21.66
C ARG A 153 -53.57 11.28 23.16
N LEU A 154 -54.21 12.14 23.96
CA LEU A 154 -54.31 12.02 25.41
C LEU A 154 -55.71 11.53 25.80
N GLY A 155 -55.75 10.44 26.56
CA GLY A 155 -57.00 9.76 26.95
C GLY A 155 -57.54 10.20 28.32
N TYR A 156 -58.58 9.50 28.76
CA TYR A 156 -59.19 9.64 30.08
C TYR A 156 -58.33 9.03 31.20
N PRO A 157 -58.25 9.61 32.42
CA PRO A 157 -58.78 10.91 32.84
C PRO A 157 -57.83 12.08 32.55
N ALA A 158 -56.62 11.81 32.06
CA ALA A 158 -55.55 12.80 31.95
C ALA A 158 -55.92 14.05 31.13
N LEU A 159 -56.71 13.88 30.07
CA LEU A 159 -57.18 15.00 29.24
C LEU A 159 -58.05 16.00 30.03
N LEU A 160 -58.84 15.52 31.02
CA LEU A 160 -59.71 16.37 31.84
C LEU A 160 -58.93 17.41 32.64
N PHE A 161 -57.69 17.09 32.97
CA PHE A 161 -56.82 17.90 33.81
C PHE A 161 -55.94 18.87 33.02
N THR A 162 -56.10 18.93 31.70
CA THR A 162 -55.41 19.91 30.85
C THR A 162 -56.13 21.26 30.89
N GLU A 163 -55.52 22.28 30.26
CA GLU A 163 -56.12 23.62 30.15
C GLU A 163 -57.41 23.67 29.31
N LEU A 164 -57.79 22.57 28.64
CA LEU A 164 -59.09 22.42 27.98
C LEU A 164 -60.26 22.52 28.97
N GLY A 165 -60.04 22.15 30.23
CA GLY A 165 -61.07 22.07 31.25
C GLY A 165 -61.90 20.78 31.17
N ALA A 166 -62.41 20.36 32.32
CA ALA A 166 -63.02 19.05 32.52
C ALA A 166 -64.27 18.78 31.66
N GLU A 167 -65.15 19.77 31.46
CA GLU A 167 -66.34 19.62 30.60
C GLU A 167 -65.96 19.45 29.14
N ARG A 168 -65.16 20.40 28.62
CA ARG A 168 -64.79 20.43 27.20
C ARG A 168 -63.95 19.22 26.81
N ALA A 169 -63.00 18.82 27.65
CA ALA A 169 -62.21 17.60 27.44
C ALA A 169 -63.11 16.35 27.36
N TYR A 170 -64.15 16.26 28.20
CA TYR A 170 -65.08 15.13 28.17
C TYR A 170 -65.94 15.11 26.90
N GLU A 171 -66.43 16.25 26.43
CA GLU A 171 -67.13 16.36 25.14
C GLU A 171 -66.27 15.89 23.97
N LEU A 172 -64.98 16.25 23.95
CA LEU A 172 -64.03 15.84 22.91
C LEU A 172 -63.78 14.32 22.93
N LEU A 173 -63.72 13.70 24.12
CA LEU A 173 -63.60 12.24 24.24
C LEU A 173 -64.85 11.52 23.71
N LEU A 174 -66.05 12.07 23.98
CA LEU A 174 -67.29 11.54 23.42
C LEU A 174 -67.36 11.71 21.89
N GLN A 175 -66.81 12.82 21.37
CA GLN A 175 -66.69 13.07 19.93
C GLN A 175 -65.75 12.06 19.28
N ASP A 176 -64.54 11.86 19.81
CA ASP A 176 -63.59 10.87 19.30
C ASP A 176 -64.18 9.45 19.29
N ARG A 177 -64.92 9.09 20.35
CA ARG A 177 -65.66 7.82 20.39
C ARG A 177 -66.66 7.70 19.24
N ALA A 178 -67.42 8.76 18.97
CA ALA A 178 -68.38 8.76 17.87
C ALA A 178 -67.67 8.64 16.50
N GLU A 179 -66.53 9.33 16.31
CA GLU A 179 -65.71 9.27 15.09
C GLU A 179 -65.12 7.87 14.85
N VAL A 180 -64.53 7.25 15.88
CA VAL A 180 -63.98 5.89 15.81
C VAL A 180 -65.08 4.87 15.48
N ARG A 181 -66.27 5.00 16.10
CA ARG A 181 -67.42 4.13 15.78
C ARG A 181 -67.88 4.31 14.35
N ALA A 182 -68.10 5.56 13.91
CA ALA A 182 -68.54 5.83 12.56
C ALA A 182 -67.54 5.29 11.52
N TYR A 183 -66.23 5.38 11.79
CA TYR A 183 -65.19 4.81 10.95
C TYR A 183 -65.27 3.27 10.90
N ASN A 184 -65.29 2.61 12.06
CA ASN A 184 -65.33 1.14 12.14
C ASN A 184 -66.63 0.57 11.54
N GLU A 185 -67.76 1.26 11.72
CA GLU A 185 -69.04 0.89 11.09
C GLU A 185 -68.99 1.05 9.56
N ALA A 186 -68.38 2.13 9.06
CA ALA A 186 -68.26 2.36 7.62
C ALA A 186 -67.34 1.35 6.92
N HIS A 187 -66.32 0.83 7.61
CA HIS A 187 -65.30 -0.07 7.03
C HIS A 187 -65.46 -1.53 7.45
N GLN A 188 -66.60 -1.91 8.06
CA GLN A 188 -66.82 -3.24 8.65
C GLN A 188 -66.68 -4.41 7.66
N ASN A 189 -66.84 -4.15 6.35
CA ASN A 189 -66.76 -5.15 5.28
C ASN A 189 -65.55 -4.94 4.35
N GLU A 190 -64.65 -4.00 4.68
CA GLU A 190 -63.44 -3.74 3.91
C GLU A 190 -62.25 -4.46 4.55
N GLU A 191 -61.17 -4.70 3.78
CA GLU A 191 -59.90 -5.22 4.33
C GLU A 191 -59.14 -4.17 5.17
N VAL A 192 -59.79 -3.06 5.53
CA VAL A 192 -59.22 -1.98 6.34
C VAL A 192 -59.40 -2.32 7.82
N PRO A 193 -58.31 -2.33 8.62
CA PRO A 193 -58.39 -2.68 10.02
C PRO A 193 -59.24 -1.66 10.81
N ASN A 194 -60.11 -2.17 11.68
CA ASN A 194 -60.82 -1.35 12.66
C ASN A 194 -59.82 -0.55 13.51
N ILE A 195 -60.17 0.71 13.78
CA ILE A 195 -59.48 1.54 14.77
C ILE A 195 -59.77 0.94 16.15
N ASN A 196 -58.75 0.34 16.76
CA ASN A 196 -58.79 -0.26 18.08
C ASN A 196 -57.80 0.45 19.01
N ARG A 197 -58.19 1.62 19.52
CA ARG A 197 -57.41 2.44 20.46
C ARG A 197 -58.30 3.03 21.56
N GLU A 198 -57.70 3.42 22.68
CA GLU A 198 -58.38 4.22 23.69
C GLU A 198 -58.91 5.54 23.10
N TYR A 199 -60.11 5.94 23.51
CA TYR A 199 -60.67 7.23 23.15
C TYR A 199 -59.83 8.37 23.76
N GLY A 200 -59.46 9.33 22.91
CA GLY A 200 -58.50 10.37 23.26
C GLY A 200 -58.50 11.49 22.24
N TRP A 201 -58.24 12.70 22.70
CA TRP A 201 -58.10 13.88 21.83
C TRP A 201 -56.64 14.27 21.68
N PHE A 202 -56.30 15.08 20.68
CA PHE A 202 -54.92 15.56 20.48
C PHE A 202 -54.41 16.28 21.73
N ASP A 203 -53.23 15.89 22.21
CA ASP A 203 -52.63 16.38 23.45
C ASP A 203 -52.27 17.88 23.31
N PRO A 204 -52.96 18.79 24.04
CA PRO A 204 -52.71 20.22 23.94
C PRO A 204 -51.34 20.63 24.49
N ASP A 205 -50.72 19.78 25.33
CA ASP A 205 -49.44 20.11 25.96
C ASP A 205 -48.24 19.77 25.05
N VAL A 206 -48.45 19.07 23.93
CA VAL A 206 -47.39 18.77 22.96
C VAL A 206 -47.25 19.92 21.98
N VAL A 207 -46.16 20.66 22.13
CA VAL A 207 -45.88 21.90 21.38
C VAL A 207 -44.87 21.69 20.25
N ALA A 208 -44.05 20.64 20.34
CA ALA A 208 -43.00 20.36 19.38
C ALA A 208 -42.72 18.87 19.25
N VAL A 209 -41.99 18.51 18.21
CA VAL A 209 -41.36 17.20 18.05
C VAL A 209 -39.85 17.38 17.91
N GLU A 210 -39.10 16.56 18.61
CA GLU A 210 -37.66 16.37 18.41
C GLU A 210 -37.47 15.26 17.38
N ILE A 211 -36.69 15.54 16.34
CA ILE A 211 -36.38 14.62 15.26
C ILE A 211 -34.89 14.31 15.33
N THR A 212 -34.57 13.06 15.66
CA THR A 212 -33.20 12.54 15.65
C THR A 212 -32.99 11.73 14.37
N VAL A 213 -31.96 12.10 13.61
CA VAL A 213 -31.55 11.43 12.37
C VAL A 213 -30.30 10.60 12.66
N GLU A 214 -30.41 9.28 12.49
CA GLU A 214 -29.30 8.35 12.66
C GLU A 214 -29.00 7.65 11.34
N VAL A 215 -27.73 7.45 11.01
CA VAL A 215 -27.29 6.71 9.82
C VAL A 215 -26.69 5.37 10.23
N LYS A 216 -26.97 4.32 9.47
CA LYS A 216 -26.41 2.99 9.72
C LYS A 216 -24.96 2.92 9.25
N SER A 217 -24.06 2.57 10.17
CA SER A 217 -22.66 2.22 9.91
C SER A 217 -22.49 0.70 9.75
N LEU A 218 -21.24 0.28 9.52
CA LEU A 218 -20.85 -1.13 9.45
C LEU A 218 -21.23 -1.89 10.72
N ASN A 219 -21.54 -3.18 10.58
CA ASN A 219 -21.73 -4.06 11.73
C ASN A 219 -20.48 -4.04 12.62
N MET A 220 -20.69 -4.03 13.94
CA MET A 220 -19.67 -3.88 14.99
C MET A 220 -19.11 -2.46 15.18
N ASP A 221 -19.39 -1.49 14.30
CA ASP A 221 -19.08 -0.07 14.55
C ASP A 221 -20.14 0.55 15.47
N ASN A 222 -19.93 0.42 16.78
CA ASN A 222 -20.88 0.90 17.80
C ASN A 222 -20.31 2.01 18.70
N LEU A 223 -19.08 2.47 18.43
CA LEU A 223 -18.38 3.45 19.26
C LEU A 223 -19.08 4.82 19.32
N GLU A 224 -19.71 5.21 18.21
CA GLU A 224 -20.44 6.49 18.05
C GLU A 224 -21.96 6.30 18.03
N SER A 225 -22.46 5.15 18.49
CA SER A 225 -23.90 4.96 18.67
C SER A 225 -24.48 5.97 19.66
N SER A 226 -25.75 6.36 19.49
CA SER A 226 -26.43 7.31 20.37
C SER A 226 -26.37 6.89 21.85
N ALA A 227 -26.52 5.59 22.14
CA ALA A 227 -26.32 5.03 23.48
C ALA A 227 -24.87 5.20 23.98
N ALA A 228 -23.86 4.91 23.16
CA ALA A 228 -22.45 5.06 23.54
C ALA A 228 -22.07 6.53 23.79
N ARG A 229 -22.57 7.45 22.94
CA ARG A 229 -22.36 8.90 23.09
C ARG A 229 -22.98 9.43 24.37
N ARG A 230 -24.20 8.99 24.72
CA ARG A 230 -24.89 9.37 25.97
C ARG A 230 -24.18 8.86 27.22
N ILE A 231 -23.67 7.63 27.19
CA ILE A 231 -22.83 7.09 28.27
C ILE A 231 -21.54 7.91 28.42
N ARG A 232 -20.86 8.24 27.31
CA ARG A 232 -19.64 9.07 27.33
C ARG A 232 -19.88 10.48 27.87
N LYS A 233 -21.05 11.07 27.57
CA LYS A 233 -21.46 12.41 28.06
C LYS A 233 -22.04 12.40 29.49
N GLY A 234 -22.06 11.25 30.18
CA GLY A 234 -22.49 11.17 31.59
C GLY A 234 -23.98 11.40 31.82
N ALA A 235 -24.85 11.01 30.88
CA ALA A 235 -26.30 11.17 31.02
C ALA A 235 -26.84 10.46 32.29
N GLU A 236 -27.80 11.10 32.99
CA GLU A 236 -28.35 10.62 34.27
C GLU A 236 -28.98 9.21 34.20
N ASP A 237 -29.41 8.76 33.02
CA ASP A 237 -30.01 7.45 32.77
C ASP A 237 -29.00 6.37 32.32
N ALA A 238 -27.69 6.67 32.34
CA ALA A 238 -26.63 5.74 31.95
C ALA A 238 -26.67 4.40 32.71
N TYR A 239 -27.18 4.37 33.94
CA TYR A 239 -27.33 3.16 34.76
C TYR A 239 -28.38 2.16 34.23
N THR A 240 -29.30 2.59 33.36
CA THR A 240 -30.32 1.71 32.74
C THR A 240 -29.92 1.22 31.34
N LEU A 241 -28.88 1.80 30.75
CA LEU A 241 -28.34 1.43 29.44
C LEU A 241 -27.35 0.28 29.62
N SER A 242 -27.81 -0.97 29.51
CA SER A 242 -26.89 -2.11 29.47
C SER A 242 -25.96 -2.01 28.25
N PRO A 243 -24.61 -2.10 28.41
CA PRO A 243 -23.65 -2.03 27.31
C PRO A 243 -23.87 -3.08 26.21
N ALA A 244 -24.62 -4.14 26.50
CA ALA A 244 -24.86 -5.27 25.59
C ALA A 244 -26.23 -5.22 24.88
N LYS A 245 -27.21 -4.42 25.34
CA LYS A 245 -28.58 -4.42 24.78
C LYS A 245 -28.91 -3.23 23.88
N ASN A 246 -28.17 -2.13 23.98
CA ASN A 246 -28.51 -0.86 23.30
C ASN A 246 -27.43 -0.33 22.34
N LYS A 247 -26.40 -1.11 22.04
CA LYS A 247 -25.39 -0.74 21.04
C LYS A 247 -25.87 -1.15 19.65
N SER A 248 -26.54 -0.25 18.96
CA SER A 248 -26.84 -0.37 17.53
C SER A 248 -25.63 0.09 16.70
N ASN A 249 -25.57 -0.32 15.44
CA ASN A 249 -24.66 0.24 14.44
C ASN A 249 -25.23 1.52 13.79
N PHE A 250 -26.07 2.27 14.50
CA PHE A 250 -26.62 3.53 14.03
C PHE A 250 -25.89 4.68 14.73
N ILE A 251 -25.34 5.61 13.96
CA ILE A 251 -24.60 6.78 14.42
C ILE A 251 -25.52 7.99 14.28
N GLU A 252 -25.68 8.77 15.35
CA GLU A 252 -26.47 10.01 15.31
C GLU A 252 -25.75 11.06 14.45
N LEU A 253 -26.41 11.45 13.36
CA LEU A 253 -25.96 12.49 12.44
C LEU A 253 -26.31 13.87 13.01
N TYR A 254 -27.59 14.12 13.30
CA TYR A 254 -28.04 15.34 13.98
C TYR A 254 -29.41 15.18 14.63
N THR A 255 -29.72 16.11 15.54
CA THR A 255 -31.05 16.25 16.14
C THR A 255 -31.58 17.66 15.87
N THR A 256 -32.85 17.78 15.48
CA THR A 256 -33.53 19.04 15.20
C THR A 256 -34.92 19.07 15.85
N VAL A 257 -35.53 20.24 15.98
CA VAL A 257 -36.86 20.41 16.59
C VAL A 257 -37.79 21.06 15.57
N ARG A 258 -39.02 20.55 15.47
CA ARG A 258 -40.11 21.17 14.70
C ARG A 258 -41.25 21.50 15.64
N ARG A 259 -41.78 22.72 15.55
CA ARG A 259 -42.91 23.17 16.36
C ARG A 259 -44.20 22.96 15.60
N PHE A 260 -45.23 22.53 16.32
CA PHE A 260 -46.56 22.63 15.78
C PHE A 260 -47.05 24.07 15.86
N ASN A 261 -48.05 24.42 15.05
CA ASN A 261 -48.70 25.73 15.14
C ASN A 261 -49.31 25.94 16.52
N ASP A 262 -49.18 27.17 17.04
CA ASP A 262 -49.86 27.61 18.25
C ASP A 262 -51.37 27.63 18.03
N VAL A 263 -52.13 27.21 19.05
CA VAL A 263 -53.59 27.05 18.97
C VAL A 263 -54.24 27.74 20.16
N ASP A 264 -55.22 28.61 19.89
CA ASP A 264 -56.07 29.20 20.91
C ASP A 264 -57.13 28.19 21.40
N LEU A 265 -56.83 27.53 22.51
CA LEU A 265 -57.68 26.52 23.14
C LEU A 265 -59.02 27.08 23.67
N THR A 266 -59.16 28.40 23.81
CA THR A 266 -60.41 29.03 24.31
C THR A 266 -61.47 29.17 23.22
N SER A 267 -61.07 29.10 21.95
CA SER A 267 -61.98 29.17 20.81
C SER A 267 -62.72 27.83 20.58
N SER A 268 -63.94 27.89 20.04
CA SER A 268 -64.75 26.69 19.78
C SER A 268 -64.11 25.72 18.77
N GLN A 269 -63.25 26.24 17.88
CA GLN A 269 -62.51 25.47 16.87
C GLN A 269 -61.07 25.13 17.30
N GLY A 270 -60.52 25.80 18.30
CA GLY A 270 -59.15 25.64 18.77
C GLY A 270 -58.77 24.18 19.02
N PRO A 271 -59.50 23.44 19.88
CA PRO A 271 -59.19 22.04 20.14
C PRO A 271 -59.16 21.14 18.88
N ARG A 272 -59.91 21.49 17.82
CA ARG A 272 -59.86 20.75 16.54
C ARG A 272 -58.60 21.08 15.72
N GLN A 273 -58.07 22.30 15.84
CA GLN A 273 -56.83 22.72 15.16
C GLN A 273 -55.59 21.99 15.70
N LEU A 274 -55.65 21.42 16.92
CA LEU A 274 -54.58 20.54 17.43
C LEU A 274 -54.35 19.30 16.55
N GLY A 275 -55.37 18.90 15.78
CA GLY A 275 -55.30 17.79 14.83
C GLY A 275 -54.73 18.15 13.47
N VAL A 276 -54.40 19.43 13.21
CA VAL A 276 -53.74 19.83 11.97
C VAL A 276 -52.33 19.21 11.95
N PRO A 277 -51.99 18.41 10.93
CA PRO A 277 -50.67 17.83 10.83
C PRO A 277 -49.57 18.89 10.71
N LEU A 278 -48.42 18.59 11.30
CA LEU A 278 -47.17 19.23 10.97
C LEU A 278 -46.65 18.60 9.67
N GLU A 279 -46.52 19.41 8.63
CA GLU A 279 -45.98 18.99 7.34
C GLU A 279 -44.44 18.94 7.41
N LEU A 280 -43.87 17.75 7.18
CA LEU A 280 -42.43 17.52 7.15
C LEU A 280 -42.01 17.04 5.76
N ASP A 281 -41.44 17.96 4.99
CA ASP A 281 -40.82 17.67 3.70
C ASP A 281 -39.37 17.24 3.87
N ILE A 282 -38.92 16.27 3.06
CA ILE A 282 -37.56 15.75 3.00
C ILE A 282 -36.87 16.21 1.72
N ASP A 283 -35.59 16.54 1.83
CA ASP A 283 -34.71 16.83 0.70
C ASP A 283 -33.53 15.85 0.70
N TYR A 284 -33.50 14.92 -0.26
CA TYR A 284 -32.42 13.95 -0.37
C TYR A 284 -31.24 14.54 -1.14
N ILE A 285 -30.07 14.58 -0.51
CA ILE A 285 -28.88 15.21 -1.07
C ILE A 285 -27.71 14.22 -1.19
N ASP A 286 -26.96 14.32 -2.28
CA ASP A 286 -25.74 13.53 -2.47
C ASP A 286 -24.60 14.12 -1.64
N VAL A 287 -24.19 13.37 -0.61
CA VAL A 287 -23.05 13.72 0.24
C VAL A 287 -22.05 12.55 0.16
N PRO A 288 -20.90 12.73 -0.52
CA PRO A 288 -19.93 11.65 -0.70
C PRO A 288 -19.34 11.12 0.61
N VAL A 289 -19.03 12.00 1.56
CA VAL A 289 -18.36 11.66 2.83
C VAL A 289 -18.99 12.44 3.99
N LEU A 290 -19.46 11.73 5.01
CA LEU A 290 -19.86 12.27 6.31
C LEU A 290 -18.65 12.33 7.27
N ARG A 291 -18.42 13.49 7.88
CA ARG A 291 -17.19 13.80 8.64
C ARG A 291 -17.34 13.53 10.14
N PHE A 292 -17.53 12.28 10.51
CA PHE A 292 -17.72 11.88 11.93
C PHE A 292 -16.49 12.07 12.82
N ASN A 293 -15.32 12.29 12.23
CA ASN A 293 -14.05 12.39 12.95
C ASN A 293 -13.66 13.82 13.30
N GLN A 294 -14.43 14.82 12.85
CA GLN A 294 -14.19 16.21 13.19
C GLN A 294 -14.73 16.54 14.59
N THR A 295 -13.98 17.34 15.34
CA THR A 295 -14.38 17.81 16.67
C THR A 295 -15.39 18.96 16.63
N ASP A 296 -15.51 19.61 15.47
CA ASP A 296 -16.48 20.69 15.23
C ASP A 296 -17.63 20.16 14.38
N ASP A 297 -18.85 20.21 14.94
CA ASP A 297 -20.08 19.78 14.29
C ASP A 297 -20.63 20.84 13.31
N GLY A 298 -19.93 21.97 13.09
CA GLY A 298 -20.35 23.04 12.19
C GLY A 298 -20.70 22.58 10.76
N TRP A 299 -19.97 21.58 10.24
CA TRP A 299 -20.23 21.00 8.91
C TRP A 299 -21.63 20.38 8.77
N ILE A 300 -22.22 19.91 9.88
CA ILE A 300 -23.57 19.35 9.90
C ILE A 300 -24.58 20.45 9.60
N ASN A 301 -24.42 21.64 10.19
CA ASN A 301 -25.32 22.77 9.95
C ASN A 301 -25.15 23.34 8.53
N ASP A 302 -23.92 23.39 8.02
CA ASP A 302 -23.64 23.88 6.67
C ASP A 302 -24.35 23.01 5.59
N ILE A 303 -24.34 21.69 5.77
CA ILE A 303 -24.88 20.73 4.81
C ILE A 303 -26.38 20.48 5.08
N PHE A 304 -26.72 20.09 6.31
CA PHE A 304 -28.05 19.58 6.68
C PHE A 304 -28.96 20.61 7.33
N ARG A 305 -28.43 21.77 7.76
CA ARG A 305 -29.20 22.83 8.45
C ARG A 305 -29.92 22.31 9.69
N ALA A 306 -29.21 21.59 10.55
CA ALA A 306 -29.82 20.91 11.71
C ALA A 306 -30.42 21.88 12.74
N ASP A 307 -29.94 23.12 12.80
CA ASP A 307 -30.46 24.22 13.63
C ASP A 307 -31.76 24.84 13.10
N ALA A 308 -32.11 24.63 11.83
CA ALA A 308 -33.33 25.15 11.25
C ALA A 308 -34.55 24.50 11.90
N THR A 309 -35.44 25.33 12.47
CA THR A 309 -36.70 24.91 13.07
C THR A 309 -37.87 24.84 12.07
N GLU A 310 -37.63 25.25 10.83
CA GLU A 310 -38.59 25.30 9.73
C GLU A 310 -37.92 24.87 8.41
N GLY A 311 -38.74 24.51 7.42
CA GLY A 311 -38.26 24.08 6.10
C GLY A 311 -37.93 22.58 6.01
N ARG A 312 -37.40 22.19 4.86
CA ARG A 312 -37.15 20.78 4.50
C ARG A 312 -36.05 20.15 5.35
N LEU A 313 -36.27 18.91 5.77
CA LEU A 313 -35.28 18.09 6.46
C LEU A 313 -34.34 17.44 5.43
N ARG A 314 -33.04 17.71 5.52
CA ARG A 314 -32.06 17.21 4.55
C ARG A 314 -31.49 15.86 4.96
N LEU A 315 -31.56 14.87 4.08
CA LEU A 315 -31.07 13.52 4.35
C LEU A 315 -30.05 13.08 3.30
N PRO A 316 -28.96 12.40 3.67
CA PRO A 316 -27.98 11.92 2.70
C PRO A 316 -28.52 10.72 1.90
N THR A 317 -28.24 10.68 0.59
CA THR A 317 -28.54 9.51 -0.26
C THR A 317 -27.57 8.34 -0.01
N ALA A 318 -27.87 7.17 -0.59
CA ALA A 318 -27.07 5.94 -0.55
C ALA A 318 -26.80 5.34 0.84
N ARG A 319 -27.61 5.70 1.85
CA ARG A 319 -27.47 5.28 3.24
C ARG A 319 -28.80 4.77 3.80
N ASP A 320 -28.74 3.81 4.71
CA ASP A 320 -29.89 3.42 5.53
C ASP A 320 -29.99 4.43 6.69
N ILE A 321 -31.09 5.18 6.76
CA ILE A 321 -31.32 6.22 7.76
C ILE A 321 -32.46 5.81 8.67
N ARG A 322 -32.28 5.97 9.96
CA ARG A 322 -33.36 5.88 10.95
C ARG A 322 -33.77 7.27 11.39
N ILE A 323 -35.05 7.58 11.25
CA ILE A 323 -35.65 8.79 11.80
C ILE A 323 -36.39 8.40 13.07
N THR A 324 -36.04 9.06 14.17
CA THR A 324 -36.74 8.90 15.46
C THR A 324 -37.40 10.22 15.83
N ILE A 325 -38.72 10.21 15.96
CA ILE A 325 -39.52 11.40 16.30
C ILE A 325 -40.05 11.25 17.72
N THR A 326 -39.71 12.21 18.58
CA THR A 326 -40.08 12.24 19.99
C THR A 326 -40.95 13.47 20.27
N PRO A 327 -42.22 13.31 20.70
CA PRO A 327 -43.06 14.44 21.05
C PRO A 327 -42.55 15.13 22.32
N LEU A 328 -42.52 16.47 22.31
CA LEU A 328 -42.06 17.30 23.41
C LEU A 328 -43.21 18.10 24.01
N GLY A 329 -43.39 17.96 25.33
CA GLY A 329 -44.32 18.77 26.11
C GLY A 329 -43.84 20.23 26.28
N LYS A 330 -44.79 21.11 26.62
CA LYS A 330 -44.54 22.53 26.96
C LYS A 330 -43.57 22.70 28.15
N GLU A 331 -42.87 23.83 28.19
CA GLU A 331 -41.95 24.20 29.26
C GLU A 331 -42.68 24.74 30.50
N GLY A 332 -42.07 24.58 31.68
CA GLY A 332 -42.55 25.13 32.95
C GLY A 332 -42.80 24.09 34.04
N ASP A 333 -43.30 24.53 35.21
CA ASP A 333 -43.52 23.68 36.41
C ASP A 333 -44.74 22.72 36.30
N TYR A 334 -45.19 22.46 35.07
CA TYR A 334 -46.37 21.66 34.74
C TYR A 334 -46.09 20.15 34.81
N PHE A 335 -44.93 19.71 34.30
CA PHE A 335 -44.52 18.31 34.34
C PHE A 335 -43.80 18.00 35.64
N GLY A 336 -44.04 16.79 36.16
CA GLY A 336 -43.48 16.33 37.43
C GLY A 336 -41.99 16.01 37.38
N ALA A 337 -41.44 15.83 36.19
CA ALA A 337 -40.04 15.59 35.88
C ALA A 337 -39.77 15.83 34.38
N GLU A 338 -38.53 16.11 34.00
CA GLU A 338 -38.13 16.30 32.59
C GLU A 338 -38.40 15.05 31.73
N TRP A 339 -38.18 13.85 32.26
CA TRP A 339 -38.52 12.62 31.53
C TRP A 339 -40.02 12.49 31.24
N ALA A 340 -40.89 13.14 32.02
CA ALA A 340 -42.34 13.11 31.82
C ALA A 340 -42.79 14.08 30.71
N ARG A 341 -41.97 15.09 30.43
CA ARG A 341 -42.16 16.05 29.33
C ARG A 341 -41.77 15.43 27.97
N ARG A 342 -40.78 14.53 27.96
CA ARG A 342 -40.33 13.81 26.76
C ARG A 342 -41.20 12.58 26.50
N GLY A 343 -41.85 12.54 25.34
CA GLY A 343 -42.80 11.50 24.97
C GLY A 343 -42.16 10.17 24.57
N ILE A 344 -43.01 9.21 24.20
CA ILE A 344 -42.57 7.92 23.67
C ILE A 344 -42.18 8.11 22.18
N PRO A 345 -40.95 7.75 21.78
CA PRO A 345 -40.49 7.94 20.41
C PRO A 345 -41.17 6.97 19.42
N LEU A 346 -41.35 7.43 18.18
CA LEU A 346 -41.68 6.62 17.02
C LEU A 346 -40.47 6.61 16.07
N SER A 347 -40.02 5.43 15.65
CA SER A 347 -38.88 5.29 14.72
C SER A 347 -39.28 4.55 13.46
N PHE A 348 -38.75 4.99 12.31
CA PHE A 348 -38.90 4.33 11.02
C PHE A 348 -37.63 4.54 10.18
N ASP A 349 -37.39 3.64 9.23
CA ASP A 349 -36.18 3.66 8.40
C ASP A 349 -36.50 4.18 6.98
N VAL A 350 -35.65 5.05 6.45
CA VAL A 350 -35.76 5.66 5.12
C VAL A 350 -34.44 5.51 4.35
N ARG A 351 -34.51 5.54 3.01
CA ARG A 351 -33.36 5.42 2.12
C ARG A 351 -33.70 6.01 0.76
N ALA A 352 -32.74 6.66 0.12
CA ALA A 352 -32.84 7.11 -1.27
C ALA A 352 -31.61 6.69 -2.07
N VAL A 353 -31.79 6.39 -3.36
CA VAL A 353 -30.67 6.15 -4.29
C VAL A 353 -29.92 7.45 -4.56
N SER A 354 -28.60 7.36 -4.65
CA SER A 354 -27.73 8.50 -4.99
C SER A 354 -27.84 8.85 -6.47
N GLN A 355 -27.76 10.14 -6.80
CA GLN A 355 -27.80 10.60 -8.20
C GLN A 355 -26.41 10.77 -8.81
N ASN A 356 -25.37 10.94 -7.98
CA ASN A 356 -24.01 11.18 -8.41
C ASN A 356 -22.98 10.42 -7.55
N GLU A 357 -22.33 9.44 -8.18
CA GLU A 357 -21.28 8.61 -7.58
C GLU A 357 -19.95 8.73 -8.33
N ARG A 358 -19.63 9.92 -8.86
CA ARG A 358 -18.30 10.22 -9.41
C ARG A 358 -17.22 10.27 -8.33
N ASN A 359 -15.96 10.19 -8.75
CA ASN A 359 -14.76 10.15 -7.92
C ASN A 359 -14.86 9.08 -6.81
N LEU A 360 -15.27 7.87 -7.19
CA LEU A 360 -15.45 6.77 -6.25
C LEU A 360 -14.11 6.23 -5.72
N LEU A 361 -13.16 6.04 -6.64
CA LEU A 361 -11.81 5.56 -6.34
C LEU A 361 -10.82 6.70 -6.51
N VAL A 362 -10.02 6.96 -5.48
CA VAL A 362 -8.96 7.97 -5.46
C VAL A 362 -7.69 7.37 -4.85
N ARG A 363 -6.55 8.07 -4.90
CA ARG A 363 -5.42 7.77 -4.01
C ARG A 363 -5.57 8.53 -2.70
N ASN A 364 -5.66 9.86 -2.82
CA ASN A 364 -5.94 10.78 -1.73
C ASN A 364 -7.18 11.62 -2.09
N PRO A 365 -8.02 11.98 -1.10
CA PRO A 365 -9.14 12.89 -1.31
C PRO A 365 -8.71 14.22 -1.96
N GLY A 366 -9.32 14.59 -3.09
CA GLY A 366 -9.09 15.86 -3.77
C GLY A 366 -7.97 15.89 -4.82
N GLU A 367 -7.27 14.77 -5.04
CA GLU A 367 -6.23 14.64 -6.06
C GLU A 367 -6.72 13.84 -7.27
N ASN A 368 -6.24 14.21 -8.46
CA ASN A 368 -6.47 13.41 -9.67
C ASN A 368 -5.77 12.06 -9.55
N LEU A 369 -6.43 11.01 -10.03
CA LEU A 369 -5.92 9.65 -9.99
C LEU A 369 -4.69 9.52 -10.90
N ASN A 370 -3.51 9.34 -10.31
CA ASN A 370 -2.28 9.01 -11.03
C ASN A 370 -2.07 7.48 -11.00
N PRO A 371 -2.03 6.79 -12.15
CA PRO A 371 -1.81 5.35 -12.21
C PRO A 371 -0.59 4.86 -11.43
N ALA A 372 0.48 5.65 -11.35
CA ALA A 372 1.70 5.26 -10.63
C ALA A 372 1.57 5.19 -9.11
N ASP A 373 0.57 5.86 -8.55
CA ASP A 373 0.33 5.88 -7.10
C ASP A 373 -0.57 4.73 -6.63
N ILE A 374 -1.35 4.17 -7.54
CA ILE A 374 -2.36 3.14 -7.25
C ILE A 374 -2.04 1.77 -7.86
N TRP A 375 -1.09 1.69 -8.78
CA TRP A 375 -0.70 0.44 -9.42
C TRP A 375 0.80 0.28 -9.41
N ARG A 376 1.27 -0.80 -8.78
CA ARG A 376 2.69 -1.15 -8.71
C ARG A 376 2.87 -2.63 -8.93
N CYS A 377 3.88 -2.99 -9.70
CA CYS A 377 4.30 -4.37 -9.86
C CYS A 377 5.55 -4.60 -9.01
N ILE A 378 5.48 -5.59 -8.13
CA ILE A 378 6.52 -5.88 -7.13
C ILE A 378 7.07 -7.27 -7.40
N TYR A 379 8.39 -7.38 -7.53
CA TYR A 379 9.10 -8.66 -7.59
C TYR A 379 9.88 -8.86 -6.30
N LEU A 380 9.66 -10.01 -5.66
CA LEU A 380 10.27 -10.37 -4.39
C LEU A 380 11.24 -11.53 -4.57
N GLN A 381 12.44 -11.38 -4.02
CA GLN A 381 13.41 -12.47 -3.94
C GLN A 381 13.14 -13.33 -2.71
N SER A 382 13.36 -14.63 -2.88
CA SER A 382 13.37 -15.61 -1.79
C SER A 382 14.30 -15.16 -0.66
N ASP A 383 13.91 -15.44 0.58
CA ASP A 383 14.70 -15.02 1.74
C ASP A 383 16.09 -15.66 1.72
N ALA A 384 17.10 -14.88 2.12
CA ALA A 384 18.44 -15.41 2.29
C ALA A 384 18.44 -16.49 3.37
N TYR A 385 19.07 -17.63 3.09
CA TYR A 385 19.39 -18.58 4.16
C TYR A 385 20.32 -17.90 5.17
N PRO A 386 20.01 -17.95 6.48
CA PRO A 386 20.87 -17.35 7.49
C PRO A 386 22.23 -18.04 7.47
N THR A 387 23.30 -17.23 7.52
CA THR A 387 24.66 -17.77 7.66
C THR A 387 24.84 -18.42 9.04
N SER A 388 25.81 -19.33 9.18
CA SER A 388 26.11 -19.99 10.46
C SER A 388 26.32 -19.00 11.61
N ASN A 389 27.01 -17.89 11.33
CA ASN A 389 27.28 -16.83 12.31
C ASN A 389 26.01 -16.05 12.73
N GLN A 390 25.10 -15.79 11.78
CA GLN A 390 23.80 -15.15 12.08
C GLN A 390 22.90 -16.08 12.89
N THR A 391 22.95 -17.38 12.60
CA THR A 391 22.21 -18.42 13.34
C THR A 391 22.69 -18.51 14.79
N GLU A 392 24.00 -18.38 15.03
CA GLU A 392 24.58 -18.32 16.39
C GLU A 392 24.22 -17.03 17.13
N GLN A 393 24.24 -15.87 16.47
CA GLN A 393 23.81 -14.59 17.07
C GLN A 393 22.31 -14.55 17.42
N GLN A 394 21.45 -15.15 16.59
CA GLN A 394 20.01 -15.26 16.84
C GLN A 394 19.72 -16.18 18.04
N LYS A 395 20.46 -17.31 18.15
CA LYS A 395 20.38 -18.18 19.33
C LYS A 395 20.83 -17.48 20.61
N ALA A 396 21.83 -16.60 20.55
CA ALA A 396 22.32 -15.85 21.70
C ALA A 396 21.37 -14.72 22.17
N THR A 397 20.50 -14.20 21.30
CA THR A 397 19.61 -13.07 21.60
C THR A 397 18.18 -13.48 21.98
N GLY A 398 17.87 -14.78 22.01
CA GLY A 398 16.58 -15.31 22.48
C GLY A 398 15.37 -14.94 21.61
N LYS A 399 15.59 -14.34 20.44
CA LYS A 399 14.54 -14.07 19.46
C LYS A 399 14.35 -15.30 18.58
N ALA A 400 13.12 -15.80 18.47
CA ALA A 400 12.74 -16.81 17.49
C ALA A 400 13.14 -16.37 16.07
N GLU A 401 13.28 -17.32 15.14
CA GLU A 401 13.71 -17.18 13.73
C GLU A 401 13.00 -16.07 12.93
N GLN A 402 13.22 -14.81 13.29
CA GLN A 402 12.84 -13.64 12.53
C GLN A 402 14.10 -13.17 11.83
N SER A 403 14.28 -13.65 10.60
CA SER A 403 15.29 -13.12 9.71
C SER A 403 15.04 -11.61 9.54
N PRO A 404 16.05 -10.73 9.58
CA PRO A 404 15.92 -9.28 9.34
C PRO A 404 15.44 -8.88 7.93
N GLY A 405 14.79 -9.81 7.21
CA GLY A 405 14.34 -9.67 5.84
C GLY A 405 13.35 -10.79 5.51
N ASP A 406 12.24 -10.85 6.23
CA ASP A 406 11.09 -11.69 5.84
C ASP A 406 10.38 -11.06 4.63
N MET A 407 10.18 -11.84 3.57
CA MET A 407 9.55 -11.42 2.32
C MET A 407 8.21 -10.70 2.53
N VAL A 408 7.38 -11.21 3.46
CA VAL A 408 6.06 -10.63 3.76
C VAL A 408 6.19 -9.26 4.42
N GLN A 409 7.20 -9.06 5.28
CA GLN A 409 7.48 -7.75 5.86
C GLN A 409 7.94 -6.73 4.80
N ARG A 410 8.75 -7.16 3.82
CA ARG A 410 9.15 -6.30 2.69
C ARG A 410 7.92 -5.86 1.88
N LEU A 411 7.03 -6.80 1.58
CA LEU A 411 5.77 -6.51 0.88
C LEU A 411 4.88 -5.57 1.69
N ALA A 412 4.67 -5.84 2.98
CA ALA A 412 3.86 -5.01 3.86
C ALA A 412 4.38 -3.56 3.90
N LYS A 413 5.69 -3.39 4.09
CA LYS A 413 6.33 -2.07 4.10
C LYS A 413 6.18 -1.33 2.75
N ALA A 414 6.26 -2.03 1.63
CA ALA A 414 6.09 -1.43 0.30
C ALA A 414 4.64 -0.96 0.03
N LEU A 415 3.66 -1.60 0.68
CA LEU A 415 2.23 -1.31 0.55
C LEU A 415 1.66 -0.43 1.67
N ASP A 416 2.52 0.03 2.59
CA ASP A 416 2.16 0.80 3.78
C ASP A 416 1.26 0.03 4.79
N LEU A 417 1.45 -1.29 4.86
CA LEU A 417 0.70 -2.24 5.69
C LEU A 417 1.57 -2.82 6.80
N ASP A 418 0.92 -3.50 7.75
CA ASP A 418 1.56 -4.26 8.81
C ASP A 418 1.58 -5.77 8.49
N ALA A 419 2.67 -6.45 8.87
CA ALA A 419 2.82 -7.89 8.69
C ALA A 419 2.66 -8.64 10.03
N LYS A 420 1.75 -9.62 10.06
CA LYS A 420 1.56 -10.55 11.18
C LYS A 420 1.81 -11.99 10.69
N GLY A 421 3.08 -12.41 10.72
CA GLY A 421 3.52 -13.68 10.12
C GLY A 421 3.33 -13.68 8.61
N MET A 422 2.58 -14.64 8.06
CA MET A 422 2.23 -14.72 6.64
C MET A 422 1.02 -13.85 6.24
N SER A 423 0.54 -12.99 7.15
CA SER A 423 -0.66 -12.17 6.93
C SER A 423 -0.34 -10.69 6.77
N LEU A 424 -1.03 -10.03 5.85
CA LEU A 424 -1.06 -8.58 5.73
C LEU A 424 -2.32 -8.02 6.40
N VAL A 425 -2.14 -6.94 7.16
CA VAL A 425 -3.21 -6.20 7.83
C VAL A 425 -2.99 -4.70 7.69
N ALA A 426 -4.07 -3.92 7.74
CA ALA A 426 -3.95 -2.47 7.83
C ALA A 426 -3.35 -2.02 9.16
N ARG A 427 -2.84 -0.79 9.18
CA ARG A 427 -2.48 -0.10 10.42
C ARG A 427 -3.71 0.09 11.32
N PRO A 428 -3.51 0.22 12.64
CA PRO A 428 -4.57 0.63 13.55
C PRO A 428 -5.30 1.90 13.08
N GLY A 429 -6.61 1.95 13.32
CA GLY A 429 -7.47 3.07 12.91
C GLY A 429 -7.92 3.04 11.44
N HIS A 430 -7.26 2.26 10.57
CA HIS A 430 -7.57 2.20 9.14
C HIS A 430 -8.34 0.93 8.78
N ARG A 431 -9.38 1.08 7.95
CA ARG A 431 -10.09 -0.05 7.33
C ARG A 431 -9.45 -0.37 5.97
N ALA A 432 -8.94 -1.60 5.82
CA ALA A 432 -8.55 -2.13 4.52
C ALA A 432 -9.36 -3.37 4.16
N ILE A 433 -9.56 -3.58 2.86
CA ILE A 433 -10.18 -4.77 2.29
C ILE A 433 -9.21 -5.37 1.27
N PHE A 434 -8.94 -6.65 1.43
CA PHE A 434 -8.03 -7.41 0.59
C PHE A 434 -8.80 -8.34 -0.33
N ALA A 435 -8.30 -8.45 -1.55
CA ALA A 435 -8.67 -9.47 -2.51
C ALA A 435 -7.41 -9.91 -3.27
N ALA A 436 -7.45 -11.11 -3.82
CA ALA A 436 -6.35 -11.61 -4.63
C ALA A 436 -6.87 -12.45 -5.79
N ALA A 437 -6.13 -12.43 -6.90
CA ALA A 437 -6.41 -13.28 -8.04
C ALA A 437 -6.20 -14.76 -7.69
N SER A 438 -6.85 -15.65 -8.45
CA SER A 438 -6.76 -17.10 -8.24
C SER A 438 -5.34 -17.68 -8.35
N GLY A 439 -4.40 -16.93 -8.94
CA GLY A 439 -2.99 -17.32 -9.04
C GLY A 439 -2.26 -17.33 -7.69
N ILE A 440 -2.79 -16.64 -6.67
CA ILE A 440 -2.18 -16.56 -5.34
C ILE A 440 -3.02 -17.40 -4.37
N ARG A 441 -2.41 -18.45 -3.81
CA ARG A 441 -3.07 -19.26 -2.76
C ARG A 441 -3.08 -18.46 -1.45
N ASN A 442 -4.29 -18.14 -1.00
CA ASN A 442 -4.50 -17.31 0.17
C ASN A 442 -5.78 -17.71 0.93
N THR A 443 -5.86 -17.24 2.17
CA THR A 443 -7.06 -17.26 3.01
C THR A 443 -7.36 -15.83 3.40
N LEU A 444 -8.56 -15.35 3.08
CA LEU A 444 -9.06 -14.04 3.52
C LEU A 444 -9.78 -14.19 4.87
N ALA A 445 -9.71 -13.16 5.70
CA ALA A 445 -10.59 -13.07 6.87
C ALA A 445 -12.07 -13.00 6.44
N PRO A 446 -13.05 -13.40 7.27
CA PRO A 446 -14.47 -13.37 6.92
C PRO A 446 -15.01 -11.98 6.53
N ASP A 447 -14.35 -10.92 7.01
CA ASP A 447 -14.64 -9.50 6.70
C ASP A 447 -13.69 -8.93 5.63
N ASN A 448 -12.79 -9.74 5.07
CA ASN A 448 -11.70 -9.39 4.15
C ASN A 448 -10.71 -8.35 4.70
N SER A 449 -10.62 -8.16 6.02
CA SER A 449 -9.72 -7.16 6.61
C SER A 449 -8.24 -7.57 6.62
N SER A 450 -7.96 -8.84 6.33
CA SER A 450 -6.61 -9.39 6.23
C SER A 450 -6.54 -10.47 5.16
N ILE A 451 -5.35 -10.62 4.60
CA ILE A 451 -5.01 -11.71 3.67
C ILE A 451 -3.85 -12.49 4.25
N THR A 452 -4.00 -13.81 4.36
CA THR A 452 -2.95 -14.75 4.78
C THR A 452 -2.52 -15.59 3.60
N PHE A 453 -1.25 -15.52 3.21
CA PHE A 453 -0.70 -16.32 2.12
C PHE A 453 -0.38 -17.75 2.59
N ALA A 454 -0.63 -18.74 1.73
CA ALA A 454 -0.40 -20.14 2.07
C ALA A 454 1.09 -20.47 2.23
N THR A 455 1.92 -19.99 1.29
CA THR A 455 3.37 -20.23 1.28
C THR A 455 4.16 -19.02 0.77
N LYS A 456 5.45 -18.93 1.10
CA LYS A 456 6.33 -17.89 0.55
C LYS A 456 6.55 -18.01 -0.96
N SER A 457 6.45 -19.23 -1.51
CA SER A 457 6.52 -19.44 -2.97
C SER A 457 5.36 -18.81 -3.73
N ASP A 458 4.23 -18.55 -3.07
CA ASP A 458 3.10 -17.83 -3.70
C ASP A 458 3.38 -16.32 -3.83
N LEU A 459 4.50 -15.82 -3.31
CA LEU A 459 4.96 -14.42 -3.42
C LEU A 459 6.31 -14.28 -4.15
N ALA A 460 7.07 -15.36 -4.26
CA ALA A 460 8.42 -15.37 -4.82
C ALA A 460 8.41 -15.75 -6.30
N GLU A 461 9.45 -15.33 -7.01
CA GLU A 461 9.76 -15.74 -8.39
C GLU A 461 8.80 -15.24 -9.48
N HIS A 462 7.77 -14.47 -9.15
CA HIS A 462 6.87 -13.83 -10.13
C HIS A 462 6.58 -12.39 -9.76
N TRP A 463 6.00 -11.63 -10.71
CA TRP A 463 5.58 -10.26 -10.46
C TRP A 463 4.23 -10.25 -9.74
N LEU A 464 4.18 -9.57 -8.60
CA LEU A 464 2.96 -9.26 -7.89
C LEU A 464 2.44 -7.91 -8.38
N SER A 465 1.41 -7.93 -9.21
CA SER A 465 0.72 -6.72 -9.63
C SER A 465 -0.26 -6.33 -8.54
N VAL A 466 0.05 -5.27 -7.81
CA VAL A 466 -0.77 -4.77 -6.70
C VAL A 466 -1.50 -3.53 -7.14
N LEU A 467 -2.83 -3.59 -7.03
CA LEU A 467 -3.73 -2.47 -7.22
C LEU A 467 -4.16 -1.97 -5.82
N SER A 468 -3.83 -0.73 -5.49
CA SER A 468 -4.10 -0.10 -4.20
C SER A 468 -4.86 1.20 -4.39
N PHE A 469 -6.15 1.22 -4.03
CA PHE A 469 -7.02 2.38 -4.16
C PHE A 469 -7.65 2.75 -2.83
N THR A 470 -8.14 3.98 -2.75
CA THR A 470 -8.95 4.46 -1.64
C THR A 470 -10.38 4.65 -2.14
N LEU A 471 -11.33 3.92 -1.55
CA LEU A 471 -12.75 4.20 -1.71
C LEU A 471 -13.07 5.47 -0.94
N HIS A 472 -13.32 6.56 -1.66
CA HIS A 472 -13.61 7.87 -1.09
C HIS A 472 -15.09 7.99 -0.69
N ARG A 473 -15.53 7.09 0.19
CA ARG A 473 -16.86 7.04 0.77
C ARG A 473 -16.73 6.66 2.24
N ASP A 474 -17.54 7.29 3.08
CA ASP A 474 -17.52 6.97 4.50
C ASP A 474 -18.18 5.60 4.79
N TRP A 475 -17.94 5.05 5.98
CA TRP A 475 -18.39 3.71 6.36
C TRP A 475 -19.91 3.52 6.44
N THR A 476 -20.70 4.60 6.39
CA THR A 476 -22.18 4.52 6.35
C THR A 476 -22.72 4.41 4.93
N TRP A 477 -21.90 4.73 3.92
CA TRP A 477 -22.29 4.67 2.50
C TRP A 477 -22.38 3.23 2.00
N ASP A 478 -23.46 2.93 1.27
CA ASP A 478 -23.84 1.55 0.95
C ASP A 478 -24.54 1.46 -0.43
N ALA A 479 -23.93 1.95 -1.50
CA ALA A 479 -24.50 1.89 -2.86
C ALA A 479 -24.05 0.66 -3.69
N LEU A 480 -22.92 0.04 -3.34
CA LEU A 480 -22.33 -1.07 -4.10
C LEU A 480 -22.94 -2.43 -3.71
N GLN A 481 -22.81 -3.40 -4.61
CA GLN A 481 -23.05 -4.80 -4.29
C GLN A 481 -21.94 -5.36 -3.39
N LEU A 482 -22.16 -6.57 -2.87
CA LEU A 482 -21.13 -7.30 -2.12
C LEU A 482 -19.89 -7.52 -2.99
N GLU A 483 -20.07 -7.96 -4.24
CA GLU A 483 -19.02 -7.98 -5.27
C GLU A 483 -18.88 -6.58 -5.88
N ALA A 484 -18.19 -5.69 -5.16
CA ALA A 484 -18.25 -4.25 -5.41
C ALA A 484 -17.45 -3.79 -6.63
N PHE A 485 -16.31 -4.43 -6.90
CA PHE A 485 -15.43 -4.07 -8.02
C PHE A 485 -15.02 -5.33 -8.78
N GLU A 486 -15.35 -5.37 -10.07
CA GLU A 486 -14.87 -6.39 -10.99
C GLU A 486 -13.51 -5.98 -11.58
N ILE A 487 -12.55 -6.90 -11.54
CA ILE A 487 -11.19 -6.66 -12.03
C ILE A 487 -10.91 -7.60 -13.20
N GLU A 488 -10.62 -7.00 -14.34
CA GLU A 488 -10.20 -7.67 -15.55
C GLU A 488 -8.77 -7.29 -15.90
N ARG A 489 -8.03 -8.26 -16.44
CA ARG A 489 -6.64 -8.10 -16.89
C ARG A 489 -6.54 -8.53 -18.34
N ARG A 490 -5.71 -7.82 -19.10
CA ARG A 490 -5.11 -8.35 -20.32
C ARG A 490 -3.60 -8.18 -20.28
N GLN A 491 -2.90 -9.05 -21.00
CA GLN A 491 -1.45 -9.05 -21.01
C GLN A 491 -0.92 -9.41 -22.39
N LYS A 492 0.31 -9.00 -22.66
CA LYS A 492 0.95 -9.18 -23.96
C LYS A 492 2.47 -9.15 -23.81
N ASN A 493 3.18 -10.09 -24.43
CA ASN A 493 4.62 -9.96 -24.60
C ASN A 493 4.90 -8.79 -25.57
N THR A 494 5.83 -7.89 -25.26
CA THR A 494 6.02 -6.66 -26.05
C THR A 494 6.21 -6.92 -27.56
N ARG A 495 6.81 -8.04 -27.95
CA ARG A 495 7.01 -8.42 -29.37
C ARG A 495 5.78 -9.00 -30.05
N ALA A 496 4.76 -9.42 -29.30
CA ALA A 496 3.53 -9.91 -29.91
C ALA A 496 2.86 -8.78 -30.70
N ALA A 497 2.04 -9.09 -31.70
CA ALA A 497 1.29 -8.07 -32.43
C ALA A 497 0.04 -7.63 -31.64
N ASN A 498 -0.71 -8.61 -31.13
CA ASN A 498 -2.03 -8.40 -30.54
C ASN A 498 -2.01 -8.62 -29.02
N TRP A 499 -2.84 -7.86 -28.32
CA TRP A 499 -3.15 -8.10 -26.91
C TRP A 499 -3.92 -9.41 -26.72
N GLY A 500 -3.74 -10.05 -25.56
CA GLY A 500 -4.65 -11.09 -25.10
C GLY A 500 -6.08 -10.55 -24.91
N GLN A 501 -7.04 -11.46 -24.83
CA GLN A 501 -8.41 -11.09 -24.46
C GLN A 501 -8.46 -10.61 -23.01
N TRP A 502 -9.42 -9.73 -22.70
CA TRP A 502 -9.75 -9.38 -21.33
C TRP A 502 -10.22 -10.62 -20.59
N GLN A 503 -9.60 -10.89 -19.44
CA GLN A 503 -9.94 -12.00 -18.57
C GLN A 503 -10.27 -11.45 -17.20
N ARG A 504 -11.42 -11.85 -16.65
CA ARG A 504 -11.78 -11.56 -15.26
C ARG A 504 -10.83 -12.32 -14.33
N VAL A 505 -10.04 -11.58 -13.56
CA VAL A 505 -9.03 -12.14 -12.63
C VAL A 505 -9.53 -12.21 -11.19
N GLY A 506 -10.55 -11.42 -10.84
CA GLY A 506 -11.19 -11.46 -9.53
C GLY A 506 -12.15 -10.31 -9.29
N HIS A 507 -12.64 -10.22 -8.06
CA HIS A 507 -13.48 -9.15 -7.55
C HIS A 507 -12.99 -8.66 -6.18
N ILE A 508 -13.31 -7.43 -5.82
CA ILE A 508 -13.14 -6.93 -4.45
C ILE A 508 -14.48 -7.00 -3.73
N HIS A 509 -14.51 -7.72 -2.61
CA HIS A 509 -15.70 -7.91 -1.80
C HIS A 509 -15.77 -6.91 -0.65
N LEU A 510 -16.77 -6.01 -0.69
CA LEU A 510 -17.02 -5.05 0.39
C LEU A 510 -17.92 -5.67 1.46
N SER A 511 -17.31 -6.13 2.56
CA SER A 511 -18.08 -6.62 3.70
C SER A 511 -18.81 -5.49 4.42
N ASN A 512 -19.97 -5.79 5.04
CA ASN A 512 -20.70 -4.82 5.88
C ASN A 512 -20.31 -4.91 7.36
N THR A 513 -19.08 -5.33 7.66
CA THR A 513 -18.56 -5.52 9.03
C THR A 513 -17.20 -4.83 9.17
N ILE A 514 -16.90 -4.31 10.36
CA ILE A 514 -15.60 -3.70 10.67
C ILE A 514 -14.75 -4.61 11.56
N ASN A 515 -13.44 -4.63 11.30
CA ASN A 515 -12.46 -5.30 12.14
C ASN A 515 -12.10 -4.45 13.37
N ILE A 516 -11.83 -5.09 14.52
CA ILE A 516 -11.46 -4.38 15.75
C ILE A 516 -10.19 -3.54 15.62
N ASN A 517 -9.22 -3.95 14.79
CA ASN A 517 -7.97 -3.22 14.52
C ASN A 517 -8.24 -1.83 13.91
N ALA A 518 -9.30 -1.69 13.11
CA ALA A 518 -9.68 -0.40 12.54
C ALA A 518 -10.35 0.54 13.57
N LEU A 519 -10.73 0.02 14.75
CA LEU A 519 -11.32 0.79 15.85
C LEU A 519 -10.31 1.15 16.94
N GLU A 520 -9.05 0.69 16.83
CA GLU A 520 -7.97 0.96 17.78
C GLU A 520 -7.36 2.38 17.62
N ASP A 521 -6.55 2.80 18.60
CA ASP A 521 -5.86 4.11 18.65
C ASP A 521 -4.96 4.32 17.40
N PRO A 522 -4.93 5.51 16.76
CA PRO A 522 -5.40 6.84 17.18
C PRO A 522 -6.92 7.08 17.09
N GLY A 523 -7.68 6.06 16.66
CA GLY A 523 -9.12 6.11 16.47
C GLY A 523 -9.54 5.76 15.03
N PRO A 524 -10.80 5.39 14.82
CA PRO A 524 -11.31 4.95 13.53
C PRO A 524 -11.38 6.07 12.47
N GLU A 525 -10.72 5.87 11.34
CA GLU A 525 -10.80 6.74 10.15
C GLU A 525 -11.98 6.36 9.25
N ARG A 526 -13.17 6.92 9.54
CA ARG A 526 -14.43 6.51 8.90
C ARG A 526 -14.65 7.07 7.50
N GLU A 527 -13.83 8.01 7.05
CA GLU A 527 -14.06 8.80 5.83
C GLU A 527 -13.69 8.05 4.53
N PHE A 528 -12.97 6.93 4.65
CA PHE A 528 -12.54 6.13 3.51
C PHE A 528 -12.36 4.65 3.85
N THR A 529 -12.18 3.83 2.81
CA THR A 529 -11.74 2.43 2.94
C THR A 529 -10.61 2.15 1.97
N LEU A 530 -9.52 1.54 2.44
CA LEU A 530 -8.40 1.14 1.57
C LEU A 530 -8.72 -0.20 0.89
N LEU A 531 -8.48 -0.28 -0.40
CA LEU A 531 -8.73 -1.47 -1.21
C LEU A 531 -7.42 -1.97 -1.80
N TYR A 532 -7.13 -3.26 -1.60
CA TYR A 532 -5.94 -3.91 -2.14
C TYR A 532 -6.35 -5.14 -2.94
N PHE A 533 -5.96 -5.18 -4.22
CA PHE A 533 -6.05 -6.36 -5.05
C PHE A 533 -4.64 -6.83 -5.45
N ILE A 534 -4.32 -8.08 -5.17
CA ILE A 534 -3.00 -8.66 -5.46
C ILE A 534 -3.16 -9.73 -6.54
N ASP A 535 -2.49 -9.55 -7.67
CA ASP A 535 -2.43 -10.53 -8.75
C ASP A 535 -1.01 -11.04 -8.95
N ALA A 536 -0.87 -12.32 -9.29
CA ALA A 536 0.40 -12.95 -9.64
C ALA A 536 0.50 -13.08 -11.16
N VAL A 537 1.52 -12.43 -11.72
CA VAL A 537 1.80 -12.41 -13.15
C VAL A 537 3.23 -12.88 -13.37
N GLU A 538 3.42 -13.87 -14.24
CA GLU A 538 4.77 -14.33 -14.55
C GLU A 538 5.04 -14.43 -16.06
N PRO A 539 6.05 -13.72 -16.58
CA PRO A 539 6.42 -13.75 -17.98
C PRO A 539 7.33 -14.95 -18.32
N LYS A 540 7.08 -16.12 -17.72
CA LYS A 540 7.88 -17.32 -18.02
C LYS A 540 7.75 -17.64 -19.52
N PRO A 541 8.85 -17.74 -20.28
CA PRO A 541 8.77 -18.04 -21.70
C PRO A 541 8.16 -19.43 -21.90
N ARG A 542 7.35 -19.57 -22.93
CA ARG A 542 6.88 -20.90 -23.35
C ARG A 542 8.07 -21.73 -23.79
N ARG A 543 7.97 -23.05 -23.67
CA ARG A 543 9.03 -23.98 -24.09
C ARG A 543 9.42 -23.70 -25.55
N GLY A 544 10.71 -23.42 -25.78
CA GLY A 544 11.26 -23.10 -27.10
C GLY A 544 11.17 -21.62 -27.51
N GLN A 545 10.67 -20.74 -26.64
CA GLN A 545 10.70 -19.28 -26.84
C GLN A 545 11.73 -18.64 -25.90
N PHE A 546 12.25 -17.49 -26.29
CA PHE A 546 13.11 -16.68 -25.43
C PHE A 546 12.27 -15.79 -24.50
N PRO A 547 12.82 -15.39 -23.33
CA PRO A 547 12.17 -14.42 -22.47
C PRO A 547 11.84 -13.11 -23.22
N ASP A 548 10.72 -12.49 -22.87
CA ASP A 548 10.30 -11.19 -23.39
C ASP A 548 9.76 -10.33 -22.26
N THR A 549 9.79 -9.01 -22.43
CA THR A 549 9.13 -8.10 -21.48
C THR A 549 7.61 -8.22 -21.63
N LEU A 550 6.89 -7.95 -20.54
CA LEU A 550 5.45 -8.16 -20.47
C LEU A 550 4.72 -6.83 -20.26
N ASP A 551 3.83 -6.50 -21.17
CA ASP A 551 2.89 -5.40 -21.02
C ASP A 551 1.60 -5.89 -20.35
N LEU A 552 1.13 -5.12 -19.37
CA LEU A 552 -0.09 -5.38 -18.63
C LEU A 552 -1.05 -4.22 -18.75
N GLU A 553 -2.34 -4.55 -18.69
CA GLU A 553 -3.40 -3.58 -18.46
C GLU A 553 -4.47 -4.17 -17.55
N TYR A 554 -5.08 -3.31 -16.74
CA TYR A 554 -6.22 -3.66 -15.90
C TYR A 554 -7.42 -2.76 -16.20
N ARG A 555 -8.62 -3.34 -16.08
CA ARG A 555 -9.89 -2.64 -16.11
C ARG A 555 -10.63 -2.92 -14.82
N ILE A 556 -11.10 -1.85 -14.17
CA ILE A 556 -11.79 -1.92 -12.89
C ILE A 556 -13.17 -1.31 -13.06
N THR A 557 -14.21 -2.11 -12.81
CA THR A 557 -15.61 -1.71 -13.00
C THR A 557 -16.36 -1.78 -11.67
N PRO A 558 -16.93 -0.67 -11.17
CA PRO A 558 -17.77 -0.72 -9.98
C PRO A 558 -19.14 -1.36 -10.29
N ALA A 559 -19.66 -2.15 -9.36
CA ALA A 559 -20.96 -2.81 -9.45
C ALA A 559 -21.93 -2.26 -8.40
N PHE A 560 -22.92 -1.49 -8.85
CA PHE A 560 -23.97 -0.91 -8.00
C PHE A 560 -25.11 -1.90 -7.75
N LYS A 561 -25.85 -1.70 -6.65
CA LYS A 561 -27.02 -2.54 -6.32
C LYS A 561 -28.03 -2.56 -7.45
N VAL A 562 -28.55 -3.76 -7.75
CA VAL A 562 -29.50 -3.99 -8.84
C VAL A 562 -30.71 -3.07 -8.68
N GLY A 563 -31.02 -2.28 -9.71
CA GLY A 563 -32.14 -1.33 -9.71
C GLY A 563 -31.89 -0.05 -8.91
N GLN A 564 -30.70 0.15 -8.34
CA GLN A 564 -30.29 1.35 -7.61
C GLN A 564 -29.05 2.00 -8.25
N GLU A 565 -28.95 1.92 -9.58
CA GLU A 565 -27.85 2.52 -10.33
C GLU A 565 -27.95 4.05 -10.30
N PRO A 566 -26.87 4.76 -9.91
CA PRO A 566 -26.89 6.21 -9.84
C PRO A 566 -26.88 6.84 -11.23
N GLY A 567 -27.48 8.02 -11.36
CA GLY A 567 -27.60 8.71 -12.66
C GLY A 567 -26.27 9.16 -13.27
N ASN A 568 -25.26 9.45 -12.44
CA ASN A 568 -23.91 9.81 -12.86
C ASN A 568 -22.86 8.92 -12.21
N VAL A 569 -22.11 8.18 -13.03
CA VAL A 569 -20.96 7.34 -12.63
C VAL A 569 -19.73 7.69 -13.44
N ASP A 570 -18.55 7.39 -12.89
CA ASP A 570 -17.32 7.39 -13.67
C ASP A 570 -17.30 6.22 -14.66
N SER A 571 -16.56 6.39 -15.76
CA SER A 571 -16.24 5.26 -16.64
C SER A 571 -15.32 4.28 -15.89
N PRO A 572 -15.32 2.98 -16.28
CA PRO A 572 -14.38 2.01 -15.72
C PRO A 572 -12.94 2.52 -15.77
N ILE A 573 -12.20 2.33 -14.67
CA ILE A 573 -10.80 2.76 -14.60
C ILE A 573 -9.98 1.84 -15.48
N LEU A 574 -9.24 2.43 -16.41
CA LEU A 574 -8.29 1.74 -17.26
C LEU A 574 -6.87 2.07 -16.79
N LEU A 575 -6.10 1.04 -16.45
CA LEU A 575 -4.70 1.16 -16.05
C LEU A 575 -3.84 0.62 -17.18
N GLU A 576 -3.07 1.49 -17.81
CA GLU A 576 -2.29 1.20 -19.02
C GLU A 576 -0.78 1.43 -18.82
N ASN A 577 0.03 1.03 -19.80
CA ASN A 577 1.48 1.28 -19.88
C ASN A 577 2.34 0.70 -18.75
N MET A 578 1.99 -0.46 -18.21
CA MET A 578 2.88 -1.21 -17.33
C MET A 578 3.68 -2.24 -18.13
N THR A 579 4.96 -1.97 -18.33
CA THR A 579 5.91 -2.94 -18.90
C THR A 579 6.77 -3.53 -17.80
N LEU A 580 6.86 -4.85 -17.74
CA LEU A 580 7.64 -5.58 -16.73
C LEU A 580 8.95 -6.13 -17.30
N PRO A 581 10.07 -5.97 -16.58
CA PRO A 581 11.35 -6.51 -17.01
C PRO A 581 11.40 -8.04 -16.89
N VAL A 582 12.25 -8.63 -17.73
CA VAL A 582 12.57 -10.06 -17.69
C VAL A 582 13.29 -10.39 -16.38
N THR A 583 12.83 -11.44 -15.72
CA THR A 583 13.41 -11.96 -14.47
C THR A 583 14.16 -13.29 -14.67
N THR A 584 13.98 -13.93 -15.82
CA THR A 584 14.55 -15.25 -16.13
C THR A 584 15.94 -15.09 -16.77
N PRO A 585 17.01 -15.64 -16.20
CA PRO A 585 18.35 -15.55 -16.80
C PRO A 585 18.50 -16.39 -18.07
N PRO A 586 19.44 -16.04 -18.98
CA PRO A 586 19.76 -16.85 -20.15
C PRO A 586 20.13 -18.30 -19.78
N LEU A 587 19.53 -19.27 -20.47
CA LEU A 587 19.76 -20.70 -20.23
C LEU A 587 21.05 -21.22 -20.91
N GLN A 588 21.53 -20.53 -21.95
CA GLN A 588 22.71 -20.95 -22.71
C GLN A 588 23.98 -20.83 -21.86
N ILE A 589 24.74 -21.92 -21.77
CA ILE A 589 26.02 -21.96 -21.05
C ILE A 589 27.16 -21.72 -22.05
N PRO A 590 28.09 -20.78 -21.78
CA PRO A 590 29.26 -20.59 -22.65
C PRO A 590 30.16 -21.81 -22.65
N LYS A 591 30.67 -22.18 -23.83
CA LYS A 591 31.70 -23.22 -24.00
C LYS A 591 32.71 -22.80 -25.06
N ILE A 592 33.98 -22.72 -24.67
CA ILE A 592 35.09 -22.29 -25.53
C ILE A 592 35.65 -23.50 -26.28
N ILE A 593 35.88 -23.35 -27.58
CA ILE A 593 36.50 -24.39 -28.43
C ILE A 593 37.90 -24.00 -28.90
N SER A 594 38.17 -22.71 -29.11
CA SER A 594 39.48 -22.22 -29.49
C SER A 594 39.70 -20.76 -29.07
N ALA A 595 40.95 -20.32 -29.12
CA ALA A 595 41.35 -18.94 -28.84
C ALA A 595 42.59 -18.58 -29.67
N GLY A 596 42.77 -17.30 -29.96
CA GLY A 596 43.92 -16.84 -30.74
C GLY A 596 44.12 -15.32 -30.71
N ILE A 597 45.10 -14.85 -31.48
CA ILE A 597 45.42 -13.42 -31.57
C ILE A 597 44.91 -12.87 -32.89
N ALA A 598 44.05 -11.85 -32.82
CA ALA A 598 43.62 -11.05 -33.95
C ALA A 598 44.64 -9.93 -34.17
N LEU A 599 45.05 -9.74 -35.42
CA LEU A 599 46.07 -8.76 -35.80
C LEU A 599 45.48 -7.78 -36.82
N SER A 600 45.70 -6.47 -36.63
CA SER A 600 45.36 -5.47 -37.66
C SER A 600 46.11 -5.74 -38.98
N PRO A 601 45.67 -5.19 -40.13
CA PRO A 601 46.40 -5.33 -41.39
C PRO A 601 47.88 -4.95 -41.27
N TYR A 602 48.74 -5.67 -42.00
CA TYR A 602 50.17 -5.38 -42.06
C TYR A 602 50.43 -4.22 -43.01
N LYS A 603 51.16 -3.20 -42.56
CA LYS A 603 51.51 -2.01 -43.34
C LYS A 603 53.02 -1.75 -43.25
N ARG A 604 53.61 -1.44 -44.40
CA ARG A 604 55.03 -1.10 -44.59
C ARG A 604 55.16 0.13 -45.48
N ASN A 605 56.29 0.82 -45.40
CA ASN A 605 56.61 1.89 -46.34
C ASN A 605 57.03 1.33 -47.72
N GLU A 606 57.16 2.20 -48.73
CA GLU A 606 57.44 1.83 -50.12
C GLU A 606 58.77 1.07 -50.27
N VAL A 607 59.81 1.50 -49.55
CA VAL A 607 61.17 0.90 -49.61
C VAL A 607 61.27 -0.36 -48.75
N TYR A 608 60.22 -0.71 -48.01
CA TYR A 608 60.18 -1.79 -47.03
C TYR A 608 61.23 -1.70 -45.90
N SER A 609 61.67 -0.48 -45.55
CA SER A 609 62.60 -0.23 -44.45
C SER A 609 61.91 -0.10 -43.09
N GLU A 610 60.60 0.12 -43.05
CA GLU A 610 59.84 0.21 -41.80
C GLU A 610 58.44 -0.39 -41.90
N THR A 611 57.86 -0.75 -40.75
CA THR A 611 56.49 -1.26 -40.65
C THR A 611 55.72 -0.59 -39.52
N GLU A 612 54.41 -0.41 -39.68
CA GLU A 612 53.56 0.10 -38.60
C GLU A 612 53.34 -0.95 -37.50
N PRO A 613 53.26 -0.53 -36.23
CA PRO A 613 52.76 -1.35 -35.13
C PRO A 613 51.39 -1.96 -35.43
N ARG A 614 51.26 -3.29 -35.25
CA ARG A 614 49.97 -3.96 -35.41
C ARG A 614 49.19 -3.90 -34.10
N GLN A 615 47.90 -3.60 -34.18
CA GLN A 615 46.98 -3.80 -33.06
C GLN A 615 46.76 -5.30 -32.87
N ARG A 616 46.81 -5.76 -31.62
CA ARG A 616 46.73 -7.17 -31.25
C ARG A 616 45.65 -7.33 -30.19
N ASN A 617 44.66 -8.16 -30.47
CA ASN A 617 43.57 -8.46 -29.53
C ASN A 617 43.43 -9.97 -29.34
N LEU A 618 43.04 -10.40 -28.15
CA LEU A 618 42.68 -11.80 -27.92
C LEU A 618 41.27 -12.04 -28.47
N TRP A 619 41.09 -13.10 -29.24
CA TRP A 619 39.77 -13.60 -29.62
C TRP A 619 39.51 -14.97 -29.01
N ILE A 620 38.24 -15.23 -28.72
CA ILE A 620 37.71 -16.48 -28.19
C ILE A 620 36.63 -16.99 -29.16
N GLU A 621 36.67 -18.28 -29.49
CA GLU A 621 35.64 -18.95 -30.26
C GLU A 621 34.79 -19.85 -29.36
N PHE A 622 33.47 -19.65 -29.41
CA PHE A 622 32.49 -20.46 -28.68
C PHE A 622 31.88 -21.56 -29.57
N GLU A 623 31.49 -22.69 -28.95
CA GLU A 623 30.95 -23.86 -29.65
C GLU A 623 29.72 -23.55 -30.51
N HIS A 624 28.82 -22.72 -29.98
CA HIS A 624 27.59 -22.30 -30.63
C HIS A 624 27.46 -20.77 -30.57
N PRO A 625 26.86 -20.14 -31.59
CA PRO A 625 26.49 -18.73 -31.48
C PRO A 625 25.46 -18.52 -30.36
N VAL A 626 25.30 -17.28 -29.91
CA VAL A 626 24.24 -16.94 -28.96
C VAL A 626 22.87 -17.18 -29.59
N GLU A 627 22.01 -17.95 -28.92
CA GLU A 627 20.70 -18.39 -29.42
C GLU A 627 19.62 -17.30 -29.33
N ASN A 628 19.66 -16.48 -28.29
CA ASN A 628 18.74 -15.36 -28.13
C ASN A 628 19.33 -14.08 -28.78
N PRO A 629 18.66 -13.44 -29.75
CA PRO A 629 19.15 -12.21 -30.38
C PRO A 629 19.39 -11.03 -29.42
N ASP A 630 18.76 -11.04 -28.25
CA ASP A 630 18.92 -9.98 -27.25
C ASP A 630 20.10 -10.19 -26.31
N ASP A 631 20.77 -11.34 -26.43
CA ASP A 631 21.84 -11.74 -25.54
C ASP A 631 23.20 -11.61 -26.23
N THR A 632 24.25 -11.48 -25.42
CA THR A 632 25.64 -11.52 -25.89
C THR A 632 26.54 -12.20 -24.85
N TYR A 633 27.79 -12.43 -25.21
CA TYR A 633 28.80 -12.89 -24.26
C TYR A 633 29.39 -11.73 -23.47
N PHE A 634 29.53 -11.97 -22.17
CA PHE A 634 30.17 -11.07 -21.23
C PHE A 634 31.36 -11.78 -20.56
N ALA A 635 32.36 -11.00 -20.19
CA ALA A 635 33.54 -11.45 -19.48
C ALA A 635 33.78 -10.60 -18.22
N ARG A 636 34.23 -11.23 -17.14
CA ARG A 636 34.63 -10.57 -15.89
C ARG A 636 35.97 -11.09 -15.43
N LEU A 637 36.86 -10.17 -15.04
CA LEU A 637 38.15 -10.52 -14.44
C LEU A 637 37.94 -10.93 -12.97
N LEU A 638 38.39 -12.13 -12.60
CA LEU A 638 38.36 -12.63 -11.23
C LEU A 638 39.70 -12.46 -10.52
N ALA A 639 40.80 -12.80 -11.20
CA ALA A 639 42.14 -12.79 -10.62
C ALA A 639 43.23 -12.56 -11.66
N TYR A 640 44.40 -12.10 -11.21
CA TYR A 640 45.58 -11.86 -12.03
C TYR A 640 46.85 -12.37 -11.33
N ALA A 641 47.74 -12.99 -12.10
CA ALA A 641 49.08 -13.40 -11.65
C ALA A 641 50.13 -13.13 -12.74
N PRO A 642 51.36 -12.71 -12.40
CA PRO A 642 52.44 -12.57 -13.38
C PRO A 642 52.83 -13.92 -13.98
N ASP A 643 53.39 -13.92 -15.20
CA ASP A 643 53.83 -15.15 -15.86
C ASP A 643 54.97 -15.82 -15.04
N PRO A 644 54.78 -17.05 -14.54
CA PRO A 644 55.79 -17.74 -13.74
C PRO A 644 57.10 -17.99 -14.50
N VAL A 645 57.08 -18.07 -15.83
CA VAL A 645 58.31 -18.19 -16.65
C VAL A 645 59.14 -16.93 -16.57
N LEU A 646 58.49 -15.76 -16.51
CA LEU A 646 59.17 -14.47 -16.41
C LEU A 646 59.67 -14.18 -14.99
N THR A 647 59.03 -14.73 -13.94
CA THR A 647 59.32 -14.37 -12.55
C THR A 647 60.24 -15.33 -11.78
N HIS A 648 60.78 -16.37 -12.43
CA HIS A 648 61.61 -17.42 -11.81
C HIS A 648 60.81 -18.28 -10.80
N ARG A 649 60.31 -19.45 -11.22
CA ARG A 649 59.67 -20.43 -10.30
C ARG A 649 60.16 -21.85 -10.53
N TYR A 650 60.77 -22.44 -9.48
CA TYR A 650 60.59 -23.86 -9.15
C TYR A 650 59.52 -23.91 -8.05
N ILE A 651 58.51 -24.77 -8.20
CA ILE A 651 57.53 -25.05 -7.16
C ILE A 651 58.18 -26.08 -6.23
N GLU A 652 58.53 -25.69 -5.02
CA GLU A 652 58.70 -26.64 -3.92
C GLU A 652 57.42 -26.63 -3.09
N ASP A 653 56.93 -27.83 -2.78
CA ASP A 653 55.62 -28.09 -2.19
C ASP A 653 55.26 -27.17 -1.00
N ASN A 654 54.09 -26.53 -1.12
CA ASN A 654 53.32 -25.89 -0.04
C ASN A 654 53.95 -24.74 0.78
N LYS A 655 55.01 -24.07 0.31
CA LYS A 655 55.47 -22.81 0.93
C LYS A 655 55.03 -21.57 0.12
N PRO A 656 54.72 -20.43 0.77
CA PRO A 656 54.45 -19.18 0.06
C PRO A 656 55.66 -18.84 -0.81
N VAL A 657 55.45 -18.77 -2.12
CA VAL A 657 56.54 -18.48 -3.06
C VAL A 657 56.93 -17.02 -2.92
N LEU A 658 58.10 -16.78 -2.32
CA LEU A 658 58.75 -15.49 -2.31
C LEU A 658 59.37 -15.28 -3.69
N LEU A 659 58.93 -14.22 -4.38
CA LEU A 659 59.57 -13.73 -5.60
C LEU A 659 61.02 -13.29 -5.28
N PRO A 660 61.92 -13.13 -6.28
CA PRO A 660 63.25 -12.57 -6.04
C PRO A 660 63.23 -11.26 -5.25
N SER A 661 62.17 -10.45 -5.42
CA SER A 661 61.91 -9.23 -4.66
C SER A 661 61.42 -9.43 -3.20
N GLY A 662 61.19 -10.67 -2.75
CA GLY A 662 60.64 -11.01 -1.43
C GLY A 662 59.11 -10.92 -1.32
N ILE A 663 58.39 -10.78 -2.43
CA ILE A 663 56.93 -10.61 -2.43
C ILE A 663 56.22 -11.98 -2.42
N PRO A 664 55.32 -12.27 -1.46
CA PRO A 664 54.52 -13.49 -1.47
C PRO A 664 53.42 -13.41 -2.53
N VAL A 665 53.34 -14.41 -3.40
CA VAL A 665 52.22 -14.57 -4.33
C VAL A 665 51.09 -15.31 -3.63
N ILE A 666 50.08 -14.58 -3.17
CA ILE A 666 48.85 -15.12 -2.59
C ILE A 666 47.79 -15.13 -3.68
N ILE A 667 47.18 -16.28 -3.95
CA ILE A 667 46.02 -16.38 -4.83
C ILE A 667 44.87 -15.67 -4.11
N PRO A 668 44.35 -14.54 -4.65
CA PRO A 668 43.23 -13.86 -4.02
C PRO A 668 41.97 -14.73 -4.13
N ASP A 669 41.12 -14.66 -3.10
CA ASP A 669 39.79 -15.27 -3.15
C ASP A 669 39.00 -14.64 -4.29
N GLU A 670 38.30 -15.48 -5.04
CA GLU A 670 37.52 -15.01 -6.19
C GLU A 670 36.25 -14.32 -5.72
N PRO A 671 36.04 -13.05 -6.11
CA PRO A 671 34.87 -12.31 -5.66
C PRO A 671 33.60 -12.87 -6.30
N ALA A 672 32.55 -13.01 -5.48
CA ALA A 672 31.20 -13.29 -5.97
C ALA A 672 30.76 -12.23 -7.01
N LEU A 673 29.82 -12.58 -7.89
CA LEU A 673 29.27 -11.64 -8.86
C LEU A 673 28.58 -10.48 -8.11
N PRO A 674 29.03 -9.21 -8.28
CA PRO A 674 28.52 -8.08 -7.50
C PRO A 674 27.19 -7.57 -8.09
N VAL A 675 26.22 -8.47 -8.22
CA VAL A 675 24.84 -8.14 -8.61
C VAL A 675 24.12 -7.57 -7.42
N ASP A 676 23.34 -6.51 -7.65
CA ASP A 676 22.37 -6.06 -6.65
C ASP A 676 21.48 -7.25 -6.27
N PRO A 677 21.37 -7.60 -4.98
CA PRO A 677 20.52 -8.69 -4.56
C PRO A 677 19.05 -8.49 -4.98
N GLU A 678 18.59 -7.25 -5.20
CA GLU A 678 17.23 -6.89 -5.61
C GLU A 678 16.16 -7.56 -4.75
N TRP A 679 16.33 -7.53 -3.42
CA TRP A 679 15.41 -8.19 -2.46
C TRP A 679 13.95 -7.82 -2.66
N ILE A 680 13.72 -6.59 -3.12
CA ILE A 680 12.45 -6.09 -3.62
C ILE A 680 12.74 -5.21 -4.83
N ARG A 681 12.03 -5.44 -5.93
CA ARG A 681 12.05 -4.59 -7.12
C ARG A 681 10.63 -4.11 -7.38
N MET A 682 10.46 -2.80 -7.55
CA MET A 682 9.15 -2.20 -7.83
C MET A 682 9.18 -1.50 -9.18
N ILE A 683 8.11 -1.68 -9.95
CA ILE A 683 7.88 -1.03 -11.23
C ILE A 683 6.54 -0.29 -11.18
N SER A 684 6.56 0.95 -11.63
CA SER A 684 5.36 1.78 -11.81
C SER A 684 5.03 1.92 -13.32
N PRO A 685 3.78 2.27 -13.68
CA PRO A 685 3.41 2.63 -15.04
C PRO A 685 4.32 3.73 -15.60
N ASP A 686 4.57 3.68 -16.91
CA ASP A 686 5.41 4.63 -17.65
C ASP A 686 6.87 4.75 -17.13
N GLN A 687 7.33 3.83 -16.27
CA GLN A 687 8.69 3.83 -15.79
C GLN A 687 9.69 3.57 -16.92
N ALA A 688 10.74 4.41 -16.99
CA ALA A 688 11.83 4.22 -17.95
C ALA A 688 12.61 2.93 -17.69
N GLN A 689 13.01 2.26 -18.78
CA GLN A 689 13.81 1.04 -18.71
C GLN A 689 15.21 1.34 -18.19
N ASP A 690 15.63 0.64 -17.14
CA ASP A 690 16.98 0.75 -16.58
C ASP A 690 17.90 -0.36 -17.06
N SER A 691 19.22 -0.11 -16.99
CA SER A 691 20.26 -1.08 -17.34
C SER A 691 20.78 -1.83 -16.12
N ALA A 692 19.86 -2.31 -15.27
CA ALA A 692 20.19 -2.94 -13.98
C ALA A 692 21.20 -4.09 -14.16
N GLY A 693 22.37 -3.93 -13.53
CA GLY A 693 23.46 -4.91 -13.56
C GLY A 693 24.27 -5.00 -14.86
N LEU A 694 23.95 -4.23 -15.91
CA LEU A 694 24.63 -4.35 -17.22
C LEU A 694 26.14 -4.06 -17.12
N GLY A 695 26.54 -3.08 -16.32
CA GLY A 695 27.94 -2.68 -16.14
C GLY A 695 28.78 -3.59 -15.24
N ILE A 696 28.21 -4.68 -14.71
CA ILE A 696 28.93 -5.59 -13.79
C ILE A 696 29.95 -6.45 -14.54
N MET A 697 29.64 -6.84 -15.77
CA MET A 697 30.54 -7.60 -16.64
C MET A 697 30.84 -6.80 -17.90
N GLN A 698 32.02 -7.03 -18.46
CA GLN A 698 32.44 -6.37 -19.69
C GLN A 698 31.86 -7.11 -20.90
N GLU A 699 31.17 -6.39 -21.78
CA GLU A 699 30.67 -6.95 -23.04
C GLU A 699 31.83 -7.39 -23.94
N MET A 700 31.73 -8.58 -24.53
CA MET A 700 32.66 -9.04 -25.57
C MET A 700 32.26 -8.52 -26.96
N ILE A 701 33.23 -8.27 -27.82
CA ILE A 701 32.97 -7.66 -29.14
C ILE A 701 32.82 -8.78 -30.19
N PRO A 702 31.64 -8.98 -30.78
CA PRO A 702 31.45 -10.01 -31.81
C PRO A 702 32.26 -9.71 -33.08
N ALA A 703 32.72 -10.76 -33.75
CA ALA A 703 33.26 -10.65 -35.10
C ALA A 703 32.18 -10.30 -36.13
N GLU A 704 32.57 -9.58 -37.18
CA GLU A 704 31.70 -9.34 -38.33
C GLU A 704 31.48 -10.66 -39.10
N VAL A 705 30.21 -10.99 -39.36
CA VAL A 705 29.81 -12.19 -40.10
C VAL A 705 28.84 -11.81 -41.23
N PRO A 706 28.74 -12.64 -42.30
CA PRO A 706 27.76 -12.42 -43.36
C PRO A 706 26.33 -12.30 -42.84
N SER A 707 25.50 -11.56 -43.57
CA SER A 707 24.09 -11.37 -43.22
C SER A 707 23.36 -12.72 -43.07
N GLY A 708 22.70 -12.94 -41.93
CA GLY A 708 21.98 -14.17 -41.61
C GLY A 708 22.75 -15.18 -40.76
N GLU A 709 24.06 -15.01 -40.61
CA GLU A 709 24.89 -15.80 -39.69
C GLU A 709 25.04 -15.11 -38.33
N ARG A 710 25.41 -15.89 -37.32
CA ARG A 710 25.69 -15.38 -35.97
C ARG A 710 27.14 -15.63 -35.59
N PRO A 711 27.80 -14.66 -34.94
CA PRO A 711 29.21 -14.77 -34.61
C PRO A 711 29.45 -15.87 -33.58
N ARG A 712 30.53 -16.62 -33.79
CA ARG A 712 31.12 -17.52 -32.79
C ARG A 712 32.43 -16.98 -32.23
N HIS A 713 33.09 -16.10 -32.99
CA HIS A 713 34.33 -15.44 -32.62
C HIS A 713 34.02 -14.11 -31.96
N TYR A 714 34.60 -13.88 -30.80
CA TYR A 714 34.46 -12.64 -30.04
C TYR A 714 35.84 -12.15 -29.60
N LEU A 715 36.12 -10.86 -29.77
CA LEU A 715 37.27 -10.22 -29.13
C LEU A 715 36.99 -10.08 -27.64
N LEU A 716 37.96 -10.46 -26.81
CA LEU A 716 37.98 -10.17 -25.39
C LEU A 716 38.65 -8.80 -25.20
N PRO A 717 37.91 -7.76 -24.78
CA PRO A 717 38.52 -6.47 -24.52
C PRO A 717 39.51 -6.56 -23.34
N LEU A 718 40.43 -5.61 -23.27
CA LEU A 718 41.30 -5.50 -22.11
C LEU A 718 40.48 -5.15 -20.86
N PRO A 719 40.85 -5.67 -19.68
CA PRO A 719 40.25 -5.27 -18.42
C PRO A 719 40.20 -3.75 -18.27
N PRO A 720 39.11 -3.19 -17.70
CA PRO A 720 39.00 -1.76 -17.46
C PRO A 720 40.24 -1.22 -16.72
N GLY A 721 40.83 -0.15 -17.23
CA GLY A 721 42.04 0.48 -16.68
C GLY A 721 43.36 -0.07 -17.24
N LEU A 722 43.35 -1.16 -18.02
CA LEU A 722 44.53 -1.63 -18.75
C LEU A 722 44.58 -1.07 -20.18
N THR A 723 45.79 -0.89 -20.68
CA THR A 723 46.10 -0.45 -22.04
C THR A 723 46.99 -1.48 -22.73
N ALA A 724 47.15 -1.40 -24.04
CA ALA A 724 48.04 -2.31 -24.78
C ALA A 724 49.52 -2.26 -24.33
N SER A 725 49.93 -1.22 -23.59
CA SER A 725 51.26 -1.07 -23.01
C SER A 725 51.37 -1.50 -21.54
N SER A 726 50.26 -1.92 -20.91
CA SER A 726 50.23 -2.29 -19.49
C SER A 726 51.12 -3.51 -19.18
N ARG A 727 51.90 -3.44 -18.10
CA ARG A 727 52.84 -4.51 -17.71
C ARG A 727 52.12 -5.77 -17.22
N GLU A 728 50.87 -5.63 -16.79
CA GLU A 728 49.98 -6.72 -16.42
C GLU A 728 49.76 -7.69 -17.59
N LEU A 729 49.96 -7.26 -18.84
CA LEU A 729 49.85 -8.14 -20.01
C LEU A 729 51.02 -9.14 -20.12
N PHE A 730 52.05 -9.04 -19.28
CA PHE A 730 53.08 -10.08 -19.08
C PHE A 730 52.66 -11.14 -18.04
N GLY A 731 51.37 -11.36 -17.85
CA GLY A 731 50.83 -12.33 -16.92
C GLY A 731 49.60 -13.06 -17.43
N PHE A 732 49.00 -13.81 -16.53
CA PHE A 732 47.81 -14.62 -16.74
C PHE A 732 46.64 -14.04 -15.95
N PHE A 733 45.47 -14.08 -16.58
CA PHE A 733 44.21 -13.64 -16.03
C PHE A 733 43.29 -14.85 -15.83
N VAL A 734 42.42 -14.75 -14.82
CA VAL A 734 41.31 -15.67 -14.60
C VAL A 734 40.04 -14.92 -14.97
N TYR A 735 39.31 -15.42 -15.96
CA TYR A 735 38.05 -14.85 -16.41
C TYR A 735 36.88 -15.73 -16.05
N GLU A 736 35.74 -15.07 -15.88
CA GLU A 736 34.42 -15.67 -15.89
C GLU A 736 33.69 -15.20 -17.14
N PHE A 737 33.16 -16.13 -17.92
CA PHE A 737 32.32 -15.86 -19.08
C PHE A 737 30.88 -16.23 -18.79
N ARG A 738 29.93 -15.39 -19.21
CA ARG A 738 28.49 -15.64 -19.10
C ARG A 738 27.78 -15.18 -20.38
N VAL A 739 26.67 -15.83 -20.72
CA VAL A 739 25.68 -15.25 -21.64
C VAL A 739 24.79 -14.32 -20.83
N GLY A 740 24.49 -13.13 -21.35
CA GLY A 740 23.70 -12.13 -20.63
C GLY A 740 22.77 -11.31 -21.53
N HIS A 741 21.68 -10.80 -20.96
CA HIS A 741 20.72 -9.91 -21.63
C HIS A 741 21.31 -8.53 -21.91
N LYS A 742 21.45 -8.16 -23.19
CA LYS A 742 21.95 -6.86 -23.65
C LYS A 742 20.85 -5.94 -24.16
N ASN A 743 20.04 -6.41 -25.11
CA ASN A 743 19.08 -5.58 -25.85
C ASN A 743 17.64 -5.66 -25.30
N ILE A 744 17.47 -6.31 -24.14
CA ILE A 744 16.18 -6.46 -23.47
C ILE A 744 16.26 -5.94 -22.03
N TRP A 745 15.16 -5.34 -21.56
CA TRP A 745 15.05 -4.87 -20.20
C TRP A 745 14.87 -6.06 -19.24
N SER A 746 15.84 -6.24 -18.33
CA SER A 746 15.85 -7.31 -17.34
C SER A 746 16.17 -6.77 -15.96
N THR A 747 15.79 -7.52 -14.93
CA THR A 747 16.30 -7.34 -13.57
C THR A 747 17.80 -7.64 -13.52
N ALA A 748 18.50 -7.15 -12.51
CA ALA A 748 19.92 -7.44 -12.33
C ALA A 748 20.15 -8.95 -12.11
N ARG A 749 19.26 -9.61 -11.35
CA ARG A 749 19.31 -11.07 -11.11
C ARG A 749 18.98 -11.90 -12.34
N GLY A 750 18.10 -11.40 -13.22
CA GLY A 750 17.80 -12.03 -14.50
C GLY A 750 18.87 -11.74 -15.58
N ARG A 751 19.86 -10.90 -15.33
CA ARG A 751 20.77 -10.39 -16.37
C ARG A 751 21.71 -11.45 -16.94
N PHE A 752 22.35 -12.25 -16.09
CA PHE A 752 23.45 -13.14 -16.47
C PHE A 752 23.11 -14.60 -16.18
N GLY A 753 23.40 -15.47 -17.15
CA GLY A 753 23.23 -16.92 -17.05
C GLY A 753 24.32 -17.61 -16.24
N ALA A 754 24.52 -18.90 -16.49
CA ALA A 754 25.52 -19.72 -15.81
C ALA A 754 26.96 -19.29 -16.12
N GLU A 755 27.85 -19.47 -15.14
CA GLU A 755 29.28 -19.12 -15.25
C GLU A 755 30.12 -20.19 -15.94
N LEU A 756 31.04 -19.73 -16.80
CA LEU A 756 32.20 -20.49 -17.27
C LEU A 756 33.47 -19.83 -16.74
N ARG A 757 34.12 -20.46 -15.74
CA ARG A 757 35.40 -20.01 -15.19
C ARG A 757 36.57 -20.55 -16.00
N VAL A 758 37.49 -19.68 -16.42
CA VAL A 758 38.66 -20.00 -17.24
C VAL A 758 39.93 -19.41 -16.62
N THR A 759 40.91 -20.25 -16.31
CA THR A 759 42.21 -19.85 -15.78
C THR A 759 43.28 -19.81 -16.86
N GLY A 760 44.31 -18.98 -16.67
CA GLY A 760 45.47 -18.98 -17.58
C GLY A 760 45.23 -18.23 -18.89
N VAL A 761 44.28 -17.29 -18.93
CA VAL A 761 44.03 -16.46 -20.11
C VAL A 761 45.16 -15.44 -20.25
N GLN A 762 45.84 -15.43 -21.39
CA GLN A 762 46.93 -14.51 -21.68
C GLN A 762 46.53 -13.55 -22.81
N HIS A 763 46.52 -12.25 -22.49
CA HIS A 763 46.36 -11.20 -23.49
C HIS A 763 47.67 -11.01 -24.28
N PRO A 764 47.63 -10.43 -25.49
CA PRO A 764 48.86 -10.14 -26.25
C PRO A 764 49.85 -9.29 -25.44
N ALA A 765 51.11 -9.72 -25.41
CA ALA A 765 52.15 -9.02 -24.66
C ALA A 765 52.34 -7.58 -25.17
N PRO A 766 52.73 -6.61 -24.31
CA PRO A 766 52.97 -5.23 -24.71
C PRO A 766 53.96 -5.11 -25.86
N GLU A 767 53.79 -4.08 -26.68
CA GLU A 767 54.65 -3.86 -27.84
C GLU A 767 56.13 -3.73 -27.44
N LEU A 768 57.01 -4.28 -28.27
CA LEU A 768 58.45 -4.16 -28.10
C LEU A 768 58.95 -2.97 -28.92
N SER A 769 59.35 -1.89 -28.25
CA SER A 769 59.96 -0.74 -28.91
C SER A 769 61.40 -1.06 -29.32
N CYS A 770 61.78 -0.66 -30.53
CA CYS A 770 63.16 -0.71 -31.03
C CYS A 770 63.63 0.71 -31.36
N THR A 771 64.66 1.17 -30.66
CA THR A 771 65.31 2.46 -30.92
C THR A 771 66.68 2.23 -31.51
N THR A 772 66.98 2.90 -32.62
CA THR A 772 68.23 2.77 -33.35
C THR A 772 68.82 4.16 -33.61
N SER A 773 70.15 4.26 -33.54
CA SER A 773 70.89 5.48 -33.89
C SER A 773 72.13 5.13 -34.69
N LEU A 774 72.39 5.87 -35.76
CA LEU A 774 73.58 5.72 -36.60
C LEU A 774 74.54 6.89 -36.37
N GLY A 775 75.65 6.62 -35.68
CA GLY A 775 76.75 7.57 -35.50
C GLY A 775 77.84 7.43 -36.55
N LYS A 776 78.89 8.26 -36.48
CA LYS A 776 80.02 8.23 -37.44
C LYS A 776 80.76 6.88 -37.47
N LEU A 777 80.88 6.23 -36.31
CA LEU A 777 81.69 5.03 -36.11
C LEU A 777 80.88 3.73 -35.97
N LYS A 778 79.70 3.81 -35.38
CA LYS A 778 78.88 2.64 -35.03
C LYS A 778 77.38 2.94 -35.09
N MET A 779 76.61 1.88 -35.23
CA MET A 779 75.16 1.85 -35.07
C MET A 779 74.84 1.22 -33.71
N ASP A 780 74.01 1.89 -32.90
CA ASP A 780 73.55 1.39 -31.60
C ASP A 780 72.05 1.09 -31.67
N VAL A 781 71.63 -0.02 -31.07
CA VAL A 781 70.24 -0.44 -30.98
C VAL A 781 69.88 -0.75 -29.53
N PHE A 782 68.73 -0.25 -29.08
CA PHE A 782 68.20 -0.40 -27.72
C PHE A 782 66.77 -0.93 -27.74
N ALA A 783 66.45 -1.81 -26.79
CA ALA A 783 65.09 -2.33 -26.59
C ALA A 783 64.85 -2.72 -25.12
N PRO A 784 63.66 -2.48 -24.55
CA PRO A 784 63.36 -2.83 -23.16
C PRO A 784 63.01 -4.31 -22.98
N PHE A 785 63.49 -4.92 -21.91
CA PHE A 785 63.08 -6.27 -21.51
C PHE A 785 61.65 -6.32 -20.96
N ALA A 786 61.02 -7.48 -21.04
CA ALA A 786 59.73 -7.74 -20.43
C ALA A 786 59.85 -7.71 -18.90
N VAL A 787 59.12 -6.79 -18.28
CA VAL A 787 59.07 -6.68 -16.82
C VAL A 787 57.64 -6.93 -16.36
N PRO A 788 57.33 -8.13 -15.82
CA PRO A 788 56.02 -8.41 -15.26
C PRO A 788 55.78 -7.55 -14.00
N VAL A 789 54.52 -7.44 -13.59
CA VAL A 789 54.12 -6.69 -12.39
C VAL A 789 53.18 -7.55 -11.54
N HIS A 790 53.24 -7.40 -10.22
CA HIS A 790 52.28 -8.00 -9.30
C HIS A 790 51.95 -7.01 -8.19
N LYS A 791 50.66 -6.68 -8.02
CA LYS A 791 50.17 -5.68 -7.05
C LYS A 791 50.95 -4.35 -7.11
N GLY A 792 51.18 -3.85 -8.33
CA GLY A 792 51.91 -2.61 -8.58
C GLY A 792 53.43 -2.66 -8.32
N ARG A 793 54.00 -3.83 -8.01
CA ARG A 793 55.43 -4.02 -7.73
C ARG A 793 56.10 -4.89 -8.78
N LEU A 794 57.38 -4.64 -9.01
CA LEU A 794 58.21 -5.39 -9.96
C LEU A 794 58.79 -6.63 -9.25
N PRO A 795 58.44 -7.86 -9.66
CA PRO A 795 58.90 -9.10 -9.03
C PRO A 795 60.36 -9.44 -9.37
N ASN A 796 60.88 -8.88 -10.47
CA ASN A 796 62.16 -9.24 -11.08
C ASN A 796 63.30 -8.28 -10.73
N VAL A 797 63.15 -7.47 -9.69
CA VAL A 797 64.17 -6.49 -9.27
C VAL A 797 64.41 -6.58 -7.78
N ILE A 798 65.68 -6.50 -7.38
CA ILE A 798 66.09 -6.27 -6.00
C ILE A 798 66.85 -4.95 -5.97
N ARG A 799 66.41 -4.03 -5.11
CA ARG A 799 67.12 -2.77 -4.88
C ARG A 799 68.24 -2.99 -3.86
N LYS A 800 69.50 -2.81 -4.28
CA LYS A 800 70.67 -2.82 -3.40
C LYS A 800 71.28 -1.42 -3.37
N GLY A 801 70.98 -0.65 -2.33
CA GLY A 801 71.37 0.76 -2.22
C GLY A 801 70.77 1.62 -3.34
N ASN A 802 71.64 2.27 -4.13
CA ASN A 802 71.25 3.09 -5.29
C ASN A 802 71.24 2.32 -6.63
N THR A 803 71.41 1.00 -6.61
CA THR A 803 71.47 0.16 -7.82
C THR A 803 70.32 -0.84 -7.87
N ASN A 804 69.72 -1.02 -9.05
CA ASN A 804 68.74 -2.07 -9.31
C ASN A 804 69.44 -3.32 -9.84
N VAL A 805 69.21 -4.47 -9.19
CA VAL A 805 69.66 -5.77 -9.69
C VAL A 805 68.47 -6.46 -10.36
N TRP A 806 68.54 -6.59 -11.69
CA TRP A 806 67.49 -7.18 -12.51
C TRP A 806 67.68 -8.69 -12.71
N PHE A 807 66.61 -9.46 -12.56
CA PHE A 807 66.56 -10.91 -12.78
C PHE A 807 65.74 -11.18 -14.05
N LEU A 808 66.42 -11.17 -15.20
CA LEU A 808 65.79 -11.32 -16.51
C LEU A 808 65.96 -12.75 -17.00
N LYS A 809 64.85 -13.35 -17.45
CA LYS A 809 64.82 -14.71 -18.01
C LYS A 809 64.70 -14.72 -19.53
N THR A 810 64.11 -13.68 -20.09
CA THR A 810 64.01 -13.51 -21.54
C THR A 810 65.35 -13.11 -22.12
N ARG A 811 65.52 -13.38 -23.42
CA ARG A 811 66.68 -12.95 -24.20
C ARG A 811 66.21 -12.10 -25.35
N ILE A 812 66.83 -10.95 -25.54
CA ILE A 812 66.55 -10.08 -26.67
C ILE A 812 67.60 -10.31 -27.75
N TRP A 813 67.16 -10.39 -28.99
CA TRP A 813 68.01 -10.49 -30.19
C TRP A 813 67.67 -9.37 -31.15
N CYS A 814 68.70 -8.78 -31.75
CA CYS A 814 68.57 -7.76 -32.79
C CYS A 814 68.98 -8.35 -34.14
N LEU A 815 68.15 -8.12 -35.14
CA LEU A 815 68.32 -8.55 -36.52
C LEU A 815 68.58 -7.32 -37.39
N LEU A 816 69.69 -7.32 -38.10
CA LEU A 816 70.05 -6.25 -39.04
C LEU A 816 69.66 -6.66 -40.46
N TYR A 817 68.83 -5.87 -41.12
CA TYR A 817 68.39 -6.07 -42.50
C TYR A 817 68.88 -4.95 -43.42
N ALA A 818 69.07 -5.28 -44.69
CA ALA A 818 69.20 -4.32 -45.77
C ALA A 818 68.05 -4.51 -46.78
N GLN A 819 67.57 -3.38 -47.31
CA GLN A 819 66.54 -3.39 -48.36
C GLN A 819 67.19 -3.64 -49.72
N ALA A 820 66.74 -4.68 -50.42
CA ALA A 820 67.16 -5.00 -51.78
C ALA A 820 65.98 -4.85 -52.76
N VAL A 821 66.21 -4.21 -53.89
CA VAL A 821 65.20 -4.07 -54.96
C VAL A 821 64.98 -5.44 -55.61
N GLN A 822 63.72 -5.84 -55.79
CA GLN A 822 63.36 -7.06 -56.51
C GLN A 822 63.81 -6.95 -57.99
N ALA A 823 64.12 -8.09 -58.62
CA ALA A 823 64.67 -8.10 -59.99
C ALA A 823 63.74 -7.47 -61.06
N ASP A 824 62.43 -7.38 -60.78
CA ASP A 824 61.43 -6.72 -61.63
C ASP A 824 61.30 -5.21 -61.36
N GLY A 825 61.99 -4.68 -60.36
CA GLY A 825 61.93 -3.28 -59.95
C GLY A 825 60.62 -2.86 -59.27
N LEU A 826 59.71 -3.80 -58.98
CA LEU A 826 58.35 -3.48 -58.50
C LEU A 826 58.24 -3.37 -56.98
N ASP A 827 59.18 -3.94 -56.23
CA ASP A 827 59.11 -4.03 -54.77
C ASP A 827 60.51 -4.15 -54.14
N HIS A 828 60.60 -3.95 -52.83
CA HIS A 828 61.78 -4.20 -52.02
C HIS A 828 61.62 -5.50 -51.20
N ARG A 829 62.75 -6.15 -50.89
CA ARG A 829 62.86 -7.31 -50.00
C ARG A 829 63.90 -7.06 -48.92
N ASN A 830 63.67 -7.61 -47.73
CA ASN A 830 64.59 -7.48 -46.60
C ASN A 830 65.57 -8.67 -46.59
N ILE A 831 66.85 -8.37 -46.75
CA ILE A 831 67.94 -9.35 -46.65
C ILE A 831 68.53 -9.27 -45.26
N LEU A 832 68.49 -10.38 -44.50
CA LEU A 832 69.11 -10.46 -43.17
C LEU A 832 70.64 -10.46 -43.33
N LEU A 833 71.30 -9.41 -42.82
CA LEU A 833 72.74 -9.27 -42.86
C LEU A 833 73.43 -9.98 -41.68
N ASP A 834 72.90 -9.78 -40.47
CA ASP A 834 73.49 -10.29 -39.23
C ASP A 834 72.45 -10.37 -38.09
N GLU A 835 72.74 -11.17 -37.06
CA GLU A 835 71.95 -11.26 -35.82
C GLU A 835 72.86 -11.18 -34.59
N LYS A 836 72.49 -10.38 -33.59
CA LYS A 836 73.27 -10.22 -32.34
C LYS A 836 72.38 -10.34 -31.10
N PRO A 837 72.85 -11.00 -30.02
CA PRO A 837 72.18 -10.93 -28.73
C PRO A 837 72.33 -9.53 -28.14
N MET A 838 71.30 -9.07 -27.43
CA MET A 838 71.26 -7.78 -26.74
C MET A 838 71.38 -8.01 -25.22
N PRO A 839 72.59 -8.09 -24.64
CA PRO A 839 72.75 -8.20 -23.19
C PRO A 839 72.22 -6.96 -22.46
N LEU A 840 71.94 -7.10 -21.16
CA LEU A 840 71.52 -6.00 -20.29
C LEU A 840 72.58 -4.88 -20.33
N HIS A 841 72.15 -3.69 -20.73
CA HIS A 841 72.96 -2.51 -20.77
C HIS A 841 73.36 -2.10 -19.35
N SER A 842 74.66 -2.09 -19.05
CA SER A 842 75.18 -1.62 -17.77
C SER A 842 75.30 -0.09 -17.79
N PRO A 843 74.69 0.65 -16.85
CA PRO A 843 74.78 2.11 -16.83
C PRO A 843 76.22 2.54 -16.59
N GLY A 844 76.83 3.16 -17.58
CA GLY A 844 78.22 3.63 -17.50
C GLY A 844 78.50 4.91 -18.28
N GLN A 845 77.76 5.21 -19.35
CA GLN A 845 77.84 6.46 -20.11
C GLN A 845 76.65 6.54 -21.08
N ASN A 846 75.95 7.68 -21.10
CA ASN A 846 74.89 7.97 -22.07
C ASN A 846 75.54 8.33 -23.43
N PRO A 847 75.32 7.56 -24.51
CA PRO A 847 75.91 7.88 -25.82
C PRO A 847 75.30 9.13 -26.47
N LEU A 848 74.14 9.60 -26.01
CA LEU A 848 73.36 10.65 -26.67
C LEU A 848 73.48 12.02 -25.98
N THR A 849 73.89 12.10 -24.70
CA THR A 849 73.92 13.40 -23.98
C THR A 849 75.09 13.61 -23.02
N GLY A 850 75.98 12.63 -22.79
CA GLY A 850 77.16 12.80 -21.92
C GLY A 850 76.88 13.12 -20.43
N ALA A 851 75.62 13.12 -19.99
CA ALA A 851 75.24 13.37 -18.61
C ALA A 851 75.26 12.08 -17.77
N SER A 852 75.80 12.16 -16.55
CA SER A 852 75.58 11.17 -15.50
C SER A 852 74.17 11.34 -14.94
N MET A 853 73.26 10.41 -15.23
CA MET A 853 72.04 10.26 -14.47
C MET A 853 71.48 8.84 -14.51
N PHE A 854 70.97 8.44 -13.34
CA PHE A 854 69.96 7.43 -13.05
C PHE A 854 69.93 6.15 -13.90
N ASP A 855 70.16 5.03 -13.21
CA ASP A 855 69.78 3.67 -13.62
C ASP A 855 68.42 3.71 -14.33
N PRO A 856 68.32 3.26 -15.60
CA PRO A 856 67.07 3.33 -16.34
C PRO A 856 65.95 2.66 -15.55
N LYS A 857 64.77 3.29 -15.53
CA LYS A 857 63.60 2.83 -14.78
C LYS A 857 63.19 1.38 -15.16
N ASP A 858 63.56 0.97 -16.37
CA ASP A 858 63.40 -0.38 -16.91
C ASP A 858 64.72 -0.94 -17.47
N PRO A 859 64.93 -2.26 -17.43
CA PRO A 859 66.09 -2.92 -17.98
C PRO A 859 66.11 -2.84 -19.52
N LEU A 860 67.21 -2.34 -20.09
CA LEU A 860 67.41 -2.17 -21.53
C LEU A 860 68.43 -3.18 -22.06
N GLY A 861 68.11 -3.86 -23.16
CA GLY A 861 69.07 -4.58 -23.98
C GLY A 861 69.80 -3.62 -24.92
N HIS A 862 71.07 -3.89 -25.19
CA HIS A 862 71.89 -3.11 -26.13
C HIS A 862 72.69 -4.01 -27.06
N ALA A 863 72.70 -3.69 -28.36
CA ALA A 863 73.60 -4.25 -29.35
C ALA A 863 74.18 -3.14 -30.23
N SER A 864 75.35 -3.38 -30.81
CA SER A 864 75.98 -2.43 -31.73
C SER A 864 76.74 -3.12 -32.87
N TRP A 865 76.84 -2.40 -33.99
CA TRP A 865 77.65 -2.77 -35.15
C TRP A 865 78.59 -1.63 -35.51
N ASN A 866 79.83 -1.96 -35.84
CA ASN A 866 80.76 -0.96 -36.35
C ASN A 866 80.43 -0.64 -37.82
N ARG A 867 80.66 0.59 -38.26
CA ARG A 867 80.36 0.96 -39.66
C ARG A 867 81.15 0.13 -40.67
N ILE A 868 82.40 -0.19 -40.34
CA ILE A 868 83.26 -1.08 -41.15
C ILE A 868 82.66 -2.50 -41.26
N GLU A 869 82.06 -2.99 -40.17
CA GLU A 869 81.40 -4.30 -40.12
C GLU A 869 80.17 -4.31 -41.04
N ILE A 870 79.31 -3.28 -40.96
CA ILE A 870 78.13 -3.14 -41.83
C ILE A 870 78.52 -3.09 -43.30
N MET A 871 79.52 -2.27 -43.66
CA MET A 871 80.03 -2.19 -45.04
C MET A 871 80.61 -3.52 -45.52
N GLY A 872 81.27 -4.27 -44.63
CA GLY A 872 81.78 -5.61 -44.91
C GLY A 872 80.65 -6.62 -45.16
N LEU A 873 79.56 -6.55 -44.39
CA LEU A 873 78.36 -7.36 -44.59
C LEU A 873 77.69 -7.04 -45.93
N LEU A 874 77.45 -5.76 -46.23
CA LEU A 874 76.86 -5.34 -47.52
C LEU A 874 77.67 -5.83 -48.72
N ARG A 875 79.01 -5.68 -48.69
CA ARG A 875 79.90 -6.22 -49.73
C ARG A 875 79.80 -7.72 -49.88
N ARG A 876 79.72 -8.47 -48.76
CA ARG A 876 79.61 -9.94 -48.78
C ARG A 876 78.33 -10.39 -49.47
N TRP A 877 77.25 -9.65 -49.32
CA TRP A 877 75.95 -9.91 -49.95
C TRP A 877 75.80 -9.28 -51.34
N GLY A 878 76.81 -8.56 -51.83
CA GLY A 878 76.76 -7.88 -53.13
C GLY A 878 75.82 -6.67 -53.19
N LEU A 879 75.48 -6.09 -52.03
CA LEU A 879 74.57 -4.95 -51.91
C LEU A 879 75.32 -3.61 -51.96
N PRO A 880 74.67 -2.51 -52.41
CA PRO A 880 75.24 -1.17 -52.34
C PRO A 880 75.69 -0.78 -50.93
N LEU A 881 76.78 -0.03 -50.81
CA LEU A 881 77.34 0.38 -49.51
C LEU A 881 76.47 1.42 -48.78
N ASP A 882 75.58 2.07 -49.53
CA ASP A 882 74.58 3.04 -49.13
C ASP A 882 73.16 2.44 -49.11
N ALA A 883 73.04 1.10 -49.18
CA ALA A 883 71.74 0.44 -49.10
C ALA A 883 71.02 0.83 -47.80
N PRO A 884 69.70 1.13 -47.85
CA PRO A 884 68.90 1.38 -46.66
C PRO A 884 68.98 0.19 -45.70
N LEU A 885 69.06 0.51 -44.41
CA LEU A 885 69.16 -0.46 -43.33
C LEU A 885 67.93 -0.36 -42.45
N SER A 886 67.53 -1.50 -41.89
CA SER A 886 66.47 -1.57 -40.91
C SER A 886 66.80 -2.61 -39.86
N VAL A 887 66.30 -2.43 -38.65
CA VAL A 887 66.49 -3.35 -37.54
C VAL A 887 65.16 -3.89 -37.04
N MET A 888 65.17 -5.14 -36.62
CA MET A 888 64.04 -5.77 -35.93
C MET A 888 64.56 -6.45 -34.67
N VAL A 889 63.85 -6.23 -33.57
CA VAL A 889 64.20 -6.81 -32.28
C VAL A 889 63.16 -7.86 -31.91
N VAL A 890 63.63 -8.98 -31.38
CA VAL A 890 62.77 -10.08 -30.94
C VAL A 890 63.15 -10.49 -29.53
N GLU A 891 62.16 -10.55 -28.65
CA GLU A 891 62.33 -11.04 -27.29
C GLU A 891 61.83 -12.50 -27.20
N MET A 892 62.69 -13.38 -26.70
CA MET A 892 62.48 -14.83 -26.63
C MET A 892 62.24 -15.26 -25.19
N LEU A 893 61.32 -16.20 -24.99
CA LEU A 893 61.13 -16.91 -23.72
C LEU A 893 62.23 -17.97 -23.53
N PRO A 894 62.66 -18.24 -22.29
CA PRO A 894 63.64 -19.28 -22.01
C PRO A 894 63.05 -20.68 -22.28
N THR A 895 63.73 -21.50 -23.09
CA THR A 895 63.37 -22.93 -23.26
C THR A 895 64.39 -23.89 -22.62
N LYS A 896 65.62 -23.43 -22.36
CA LYS A 896 66.68 -24.14 -21.63
C LYS A 896 67.69 -23.15 -21.06
N ASP A 897 68.46 -23.55 -20.06
CA ASP A 897 69.55 -22.71 -19.51
C ASP A 897 70.59 -22.40 -20.60
N GLY A 898 70.91 -21.11 -20.77
CA GLY A 898 71.82 -20.59 -21.79
C GLY A 898 71.21 -20.34 -23.18
N GLY A 899 70.04 -20.89 -23.49
CA GLY A 899 69.34 -20.75 -24.78
C GLY A 899 70.14 -21.24 -26.00
N PHE A 900 69.75 -20.84 -27.20
CA PHE A 900 70.49 -21.12 -28.45
C PHE A 900 71.36 -19.93 -28.89
N ASP A 901 72.46 -20.19 -29.61
CA ASP A 901 73.38 -19.16 -30.11
C ASP A 901 72.82 -18.34 -31.28
N ARG A 902 71.85 -18.89 -32.00
CA ARG A 902 71.24 -18.31 -33.21
C ARG A 902 69.76 -18.74 -33.33
N PRO A 903 68.88 -18.27 -32.43
CA PRO A 903 67.51 -18.76 -32.32
C PRO A 903 66.57 -18.25 -33.41
N LEU A 904 66.95 -17.21 -34.16
CA LEU A 904 66.11 -16.59 -35.19
C LEU A 904 66.57 -16.90 -36.62
N SER A 905 67.75 -17.52 -36.76
CA SER A 905 68.23 -18.07 -38.03
C SER A 905 68.28 -19.61 -37.99
N VAL A 906 69.40 -20.20 -37.54
CA VAL A 906 69.71 -21.64 -37.60
C VAL A 906 68.75 -22.48 -36.74
N ASN A 907 68.25 -21.93 -35.63
CA ASN A 907 67.40 -22.64 -34.67
C ASN A 907 65.98 -22.05 -34.58
N LEU A 908 65.48 -21.47 -35.67
CA LEU A 908 64.13 -20.91 -35.73
C LEU A 908 63.08 -21.95 -35.31
N GLY A 909 62.15 -21.54 -34.44
CA GLY A 909 61.09 -22.39 -33.90
C GLY A 909 61.48 -23.25 -32.69
N LYS A 910 62.77 -23.29 -32.28
CA LYS A 910 63.21 -24.00 -31.06
C LYS A 910 63.05 -23.20 -29.77
N GLU A 911 62.87 -21.88 -29.88
CA GLU A 911 62.52 -20.99 -28.76
C GLU A 911 61.19 -20.29 -29.06
N ARG A 912 60.37 -20.08 -28.03
CA ARG A 912 59.10 -19.37 -28.18
C ARG A 912 59.36 -17.86 -28.19
N ILE A 913 58.84 -17.18 -29.20
CA ILE A 913 58.85 -15.72 -29.29
C ILE A 913 57.84 -15.17 -28.27
N LEU A 914 58.27 -14.25 -27.40
CA LEU A 914 57.39 -13.49 -26.51
C LEU A 914 56.73 -12.34 -27.27
N ARG A 915 57.55 -11.53 -27.96
CA ARG A 915 57.13 -10.37 -28.73
C ARG A 915 58.20 -9.93 -29.74
N THR A 916 57.76 -9.26 -30.79
CA THR A 916 58.58 -8.71 -31.87
C THR A 916 58.34 -7.21 -31.96
N SER A 917 59.39 -6.44 -32.24
CA SER A 917 59.24 -5.03 -32.60
C SER A 917 58.71 -4.89 -34.03
N PRO A 918 58.15 -3.74 -34.41
CA PRO A 918 58.08 -3.38 -35.82
C PRO A 918 59.49 -3.37 -36.43
N LEU A 919 59.55 -3.46 -37.76
CA LEU A 919 60.75 -3.14 -38.51
C LEU A 919 60.99 -1.63 -38.40
N THR A 920 62.15 -1.25 -37.88
CA THR A 920 62.52 0.16 -37.67
C THR A 920 63.62 0.53 -38.66
N ALA A 921 63.38 1.54 -39.49
CA ALA A 921 64.41 2.07 -40.38
C ALA A 921 65.57 2.67 -39.57
N VAL A 922 66.80 2.42 -40.01
CA VAL A 922 67.98 3.06 -39.43
C VAL A 922 68.08 4.47 -40.03
N PRO A 923 68.12 5.53 -39.20
CA PRO A 923 68.18 6.90 -39.71
C PRO A 923 69.52 7.17 -40.42
N GLU A 924 69.53 8.14 -41.32
CA GLU A 924 70.76 8.71 -41.84
C GLU A 924 71.61 9.31 -40.70
N VAL A 925 72.93 9.39 -40.90
CA VAL A 925 73.91 9.72 -39.85
C VAL A 925 73.45 10.92 -39.01
N CYS A 926 73.23 10.70 -37.71
CA CYS A 926 72.89 11.78 -36.80
C CYS A 926 74.03 12.81 -36.78
N CYS A 927 73.75 14.03 -37.23
CA CYS A 927 74.71 15.13 -37.17
C CYS A 927 74.84 15.58 -35.72
N GLU A 928 75.95 15.25 -35.06
CA GLU A 928 76.27 15.72 -33.69
C GLU A 928 76.44 17.25 -33.60
N GLU A 929 76.42 17.98 -34.73
CA GLU A 929 76.55 19.44 -34.80
C GLU A 929 75.24 20.18 -35.14
N CYS A 930 74.10 19.49 -35.29
CA CYS A 930 72.80 20.16 -35.38
C CYS A 930 72.29 20.52 -33.97
N ARG A 931 72.88 21.58 -33.38
CA ARG A 931 72.32 22.29 -32.23
C ARG A 931 71.62 23.57 -32.67
#